data_AF-A0A4R2FLN9-F1
#
_entry.id   AF-A0A4R2FLN9-F1
#
_cell.length_a   1.000
_cell.length_b   1.000
_cell.length_c   1.000
_cell.angle_alpha   90.00
_cell.angle_beta   90.00
_cell.angle_gamma   90.00
#
_symmetry.space_group_name_H-M   'P 1'
#
loop_
_entity.id
_entity.type
_entity.pdbx_description
1 polymer ?
#
loop_
_entity_poly.entity_id
_entity_poly.type
_entity_poly.pdbx_seq_one_letter_code
_entity_poly.pdbx_strand_id
1 'polypeptide(L)'
;MELHLRTRYQAYLRAKTHWAIILPLLGTLLSGCGGGEDTTEVAPSPTPPVSTPEPEPGDTPVTPVPEDENPPPLEAPALTSAVPLPRADAPSLPPPPASLRLPADYDVSQQLQPKRASISKSVVIAATEATLLTPVAATSSGDENDTNTAAKAIDGDVETRWESAWNNTAIDPDAAWLQFDFGGKTAIGYMKLLWERAHATEYAIYISDDAETWYQLRYVVDSPGETEQFYNLGIYARYIRLQGISRATQYGYSLFEAEFRAPAADNSLLPLATSAVSFPMSGAGLTPLPQFAEPIESTQFSLPDGRLVTRFGMVGRSRHARERGEDWNEMGYGVNDTVDAAGNPRDKGPGAHLNFVANYFQLRTWGVEIIDDSNVAGVRHPKLVVNQYFQQPQKGGGHVFVRGFDNPYVTGYGWMSPGDLLDDSTYLTDGAPCPVVAKPANGVLLRPDSGYNGVIGANDGCSVLFDTFPGHRDNSPDANGVMAPNGKTIDARPLIKGDVLEFSSSFFTTREIMDAAGDSHGYRYYTNEMTYVMGQGLSPWYGVQPRLKNQPLPAATLQGGTGSISYDYADNAAFMFQQPHTTIGMENMQRFVEGRRWIHTNLWTGEHNEADNDRNDAGMHLQGPRFNQSSCFGCHINNGRSAAPTVINQRLDTMAVRTAASTEAGTYWPDSHYGVAVQMNARSTTSGAAENWGTGVWLAGFEYSSAVLGDGTVVELRKPKVAFEGPTPAVYSVRSAQPMIGMGLLEAIPDAEILSRVRSTPDEDGVQGVANYGYDPETGAVHLGRYGWKASKVSLRHQVTNAALLDMSVTSAAYPNRQCLAGSAHCNATDGSEVGLSAEAVERMTQYLQLLGVPAQRSLVSGFPKGVTPLAYLDVDPAAIAKGEQLFTDIRCNSCHVVELQTGATSEFAEVRNQTIKPYTDLLLHDMGNELADNFAEGLASGNMWRTSPLWGIGYTEYVAAGTPVGYLHDSRARNLTEAILWHGGEGEASKQRFAALTAQERQDLLAFLKSL
;
A
#
# COMPACT_ATOMS: atom_id res chain seq x y z
N MET A 1 21.94 21.73 37.22
CA MET A 1 22.16 21.72 38.69
C MET A 1 21.67 20.38 39.19
N GLU A 2 22.58 19.60 39.74
CA GLU A 2 22.40 18.23 40.24
C GLU A 2 21.43 18.14 41.43
N LEU A 3 21.09 16.88 41.77
CA LEU A 3 20.27 16.37 42.86
C LEU A 3 18.75 16.42 42.67
N HIS A 4 18.18 15.34 42.11
CA HIS A 4 17.43 14.37 42.93
C HIS A 4 17.17 13.08 42.13
N LEU A 5 17.86 12.01 42.52
CA LEU A 5 17.66 10.64 42.07
C LEU A 5 16.94 9.86 43.17
N ARG A 6 16.07 8.93 42.73
CA ARG A 6 15.52 7.73 43.40
C ARG A 6 14.03 7.77 43.77
N THR A 7 13.44 6.60 43.50
CA THR A 7 12.12 6.07 43.86
C THR A 7 10.92 6.50 43.01
N ARG A 8 10.59 5.64 42.02
CA ARG A 8 9.27 4.98 41.88
C ARG A 8 9.29 4.00 40.69
N TYR A 9 9.85 2.81 40.94
CA TYR A 9 9.52 1.58 40.23
C TYR A 9 8.95 0.65 41.31
N GLN A 10 7.87 -0.06 41.00
CA GLN A 10 7.04 -0.91 41.88
C GLN A 10 5.96 -0.22 42.72
N ALA A 11 4.71 -0.28 42.26
CA ALA A 11 3.71 -1.22 42.79
C ALA A 11 2.28 -0.76 42.40
N TYR A 12 1.64 -1.49 41.48
CA TYR A 12 0.19 -1.67 41.48
C TYR A 12 -0.11 -3.17 41.52
N LEU A 13 0.19 -3.77 42.68
CA LEU A 13 -0.28 -5.09 43.10
C LEU A 13 -0.47 -5.01 44.63
N ARG A 14 -1.71 -5.17 45.09
CA ARG A 14 -2.13 -5.72 46.40
C ARG A 14 -3.67 -5.83 46.38
N ALA A 15 -4.24 -7.03 46.30
CA ALA A 15 -4.33 -8.09 47.31
C ALA A 15 -5.38 -7.83 48.40
N LYS A 16 -6.31 -8.78 48.53
CA LYS A 16 -6.98 -9.17 49.79
C LYS A 16 -7.13 -10.71 49.84
N THR A 17 -6.24 -11.35 50.61
CA THR A 17 -6.49 -12.18 51.82
C THR A 17 -7.75 -13.10 51.87
N HIS A 18 -7.78 -14.38 52.31
CA HIS A 18 -6.94 -15.17 53.24
C HIS A 18 -7.27 -16.70 53.21
N TRP A 19 -6.24 -17.54 53.41
CA TRP A 19 -6.13 -18.80 54.22
C TRP A 19 -6.90 -20.10 53.88
N ALA A 20 -6.15 -21.20 53.68
CA ALA A 20 -6.43 -22.55 54.21
C ALA A 20 -5.15 -23.42 54.25
N ILE A 21 -5.14 -24.39 55.17
CA ILE A 21 -3.99 -25.08 55.79
C ILE A 21 -3.78 -26.52 55.25
N ILE A 22 -2.52 -26.96 55.31
CA ILE A 22 -1.87 -28.31 55.34
C ILE A 22 -2.77 -29.58 55.54
N LEU A 23 -2.44 -30.65 54.79
CA LEU A 23 -2.80 -32.10 54.93
C LEU A 23 -2.61 -32.68 56.37
N PRO A 24 -3.26 -33.81 56.81
CA PRO A 24 -3.02 -35.16 56.22
C PRO A 24 -4.11 -36.29 56.40
N LEU A 25 -3.79 -37.48 55.85
CA LEU A 25 -4.11 -38.87 56.29
C LEU A 25 -5.46 -39.59 55.97
N LEU A 26 -5.32 -40.72 55.25
CA LEU A 26 -5.98 -42.05 55.27
C LEU A 26 -7.51 -42.26 55.40
N GLY A 27 -8.06 -43.19 54.59
CA GLY A 27 -9.10 -44.14 55.09
C GLY A 27 -10.26 -44.51 54.16
N THR A 28 -10.05 -45.53 53.31
CA THR A 28 -10.95 -46.66 52.94
C THR A 28 -12.47 -46.69 53.23
N LEU A 29 -13.19 -47.10 52.16
CA LEU A 29 -14.19 -48.20 52.04
C LEU A 29 -15.68 -48.05 52.42
N LEU A 30 -16.47 -48.63 51.49
CA LEU A 30 -17.69 -49.47 51.65
C LEU A 30 -19.09 -48.83 51.53
N SER A 31 -19.65 -49.05 50.32
CA SER A 31 -20.85 -49.85 50.00
C SER A 31 -22.21 -49.50 50.59
N GLY A 32 -23.24 -49.63 49.74
CA GLY A 32 -24.58 -49.95 50.27
C GLY A 32 -25.76 -49.80 49.33
N CYS A 33 -25.77 -50.56 48.23
CA CYS A 33 -26.88 -51.35 47.67
C CYS A 33 -28.37 -50.90 47.75
N GLY A 34 -29.03 -51.11 46.60
CA GLY A 34 -30.32 -51.80 46.49
C GLY A 34 -31.47 -50.93 45.98
N GLY A 35 -32.25 -51.29 44.96
CA GLY A 35 -32.32 -52.51 44.15
C GLY A 35 -33.75 -52.74 43.66
N GLY A 36 -33.87 -53.22 42.41
CA GLY A 36 -34.95 -54.07 41.89
C GLY A 36 -36.17 -53.41 41.22
N GLU A 37 -36.84 -54.01 40.24
CA GLU A 37 -36.53 -55.12 39.31
C GLU A 37 -37.76 -55.31 38.37
N ASP A 38 -37.58 -56.21 37.38
CA ASP A 38 -38.55 -56.85 36.47
C ASP A 38 -39.09 -56.09 35.23
N THR A 39 -39.20 -56.67 34.02
CA THR A 39 -38.50 -57.71 33.21
C THR A 39 -39.37 -57.96 31.96
N THR A 40 -38.79 -58.22 30.79
CA THR A 40 -39.02 -59.44 29.96
C THR A 40 -38.20 -59.38 28.67
N GLU A 41 -37.34 -60.38 28.49
CA GLU A 41 -36.39 -60.62 27.39
C GLU A 41 -37.01 -61.41 26.23
N VAL A 42 -36.36 -61.34 25.04
CA VAL A 42 -36.03 -62.52 24.20
C VAL A 42 -34.68 -62.26 23.47
N ALA A 43 -33.71 -63.16 23.64
CA ALA A 43 -32.38 -63.19 22.97
C ALA A 43 -32.31 -64.27 21.84
N PRO A 44 -31.22 -64.35 21.04
CA PRO A 44 -30.26 -65.43 21.33
C PRO A 44 -28.76 -65.14 21.05
N SER A 45 -27.98 -65.48 22.08
CA SER A 45 -26.65 -66.13 22.21
C SER A 45 -25.38 -65.76 21.40
N PRO A 46 -24.19 -65.90 22.03
CA PRO A 46 -22.94 -65.25 21.63
C PRO A 46 -21.83 -66.21 21.14
N THR A 47 -20.88 -65.63 20.41
CA THR A 47 -19.65 -66.22 19.88
C THR A 47 -18.57 -66.40 20.98
N PRO A 48 -17.73 -67.47 20.95
CA PRO A 48 -16.56 -67.62 21.81
C PRO A 48 -15.31 -66.87 21.28
N PRO A 49 -14.27 -66.67 22.11
CA PRO A 49 -13.17 -65.74 21.84
C PRO A 49 -12.08 -66.37 20.98
N VAL A 50 -11.44 -65.57 20.11
CA VAL A 50 -10.26 -65.98 19.35
C VAL A 50 -9.18 -64.89 19.40
N SER A 51 -7.96 -65.39 19.52
CA SER A 51 -6.65 -64.77 19.73
C SER A 51 -6.22 -63.62 18.82
N THR A 52 -5.40 -62.75 19.41
CA THR A 52 -4.49 -61.76 18.79
C THR A 52 -3.63 -62.31 17.64
N PRO A 53 -3.39 -61.47 16.61
CA PRO A 53 -2.12 -61.39 15.89
C PRO A 53 -1.41 -60.02 16.08
N GLU A 54 -0.11 -60.01 15.77
CA GLU A 54 0.97 -59.01 16.00
C GLU A 54 0.74 -57.54 15.61
N PRO A 55 1.54 -56.60 16.18
CA PRO A 55 1.58 -55.20 15.76
C PRO A 55 2.38 -55.01 14.45
N GLU A 56 1.90 -54.14 13.57
CA GLU A 56 2.70 -53.65 12.43
C GLU A 56 3.90 -52.82 12.93
N PRO A 57 5.07 -52.91 12.28
CA PRO A 57 6.25 -52.16 12.68
C PRO A 57 6.20 -50.73 12.11
N GLY A 58 6.31 -49.73 13.00
CA GLY A 58 7.08 -48.54 12.69
C GLY A 58 6.39 -47.17 12.74
N ASP A 59 5.40 -46.93 13.60
CA ASP A 59 5.15 -45.55 14.06
C ASP A 59 6.20 -45.20 15.12
N THR A 60 7.30 -44.58 14.69
CA THR A 60 8.13 -43.82 15.62
C THR A 60 7.28 -42.71 16.23
N PRO A 61 7.22 -42.56 17.56
CA PRO A 61 6.57 -41.42 18.17
C PRO A 61 7.23 -40.16 17.63
N VAL A 62 6.46 -39.34 16.89
CA VAL A 62 6.89 -37.99 16.54
C VAL A 62 7.09 -37.27 17.87
N THR A 63 8.35 -37.05 18.24
CA THR A 63 8.69 -36.17 19.35
C THR A 63 7.98 -34.84 19.11
N PRO A 64 7.30 -34.26 20.12
CA PRO A 64 6.72 -32.95 19.95
C PRO A 64 7.85 -32.00 19.55
N VAL A 65 7.68 -31.37 18.40
CA VAL A 65 8.57 -30.31 17.92
C VAL A 65 8.68 -29.27 19.04
N PRO A 66 9.89 -28.90 19.51
CA PRO A 66 10.05 -27.86 20.52
C PRO A 66 9.32 -26.59 20.10
N GLU A 67 8.68 -25.87 21.04
CA GLU A 67 7.93 -24.62 20.77
C GLU A 67 8.72 -23.56 19.98
N ASP A 68 10.05 -23.63 19.98
CA ASP A 68 10.99 -22.75 19.26
C ASP A 68 11.14 -23.04 17.74
N GLU A 69 10.49 -24.07 17.19
CA GLU A 69 10.53 -24.37 15.74
C GLU A 69 9.27 -23.98 14.97
N ASN A 70 8.33 -23.26 15.59
CA ASN A 70 7.13 -22.82 14.87
C ASN A 70 7.51 -21.85 13.73
N PRO A 71 6.85 -21.96 12.55
CA PRO A 71 7.02 -20.99 11.48
C PRO A 71 6.70 -19.58 11.99
N PRO A 72 7.34 -18.54 11.44
CA PRO A 72 7.12 -17.17 11.89
C PRO A 72 5.62 -16.84 11.85
N PRO A 73 5.11 -16.05 12.81
CA PRO A 73 3.72 -15.63 12.82
C PRO A 73 3.35 -14.99 11.47
N LEU A 74 2.10 -15.20 11.06
CA LEU A 74 1.59 -14.63 9.82
C LEU A 74 1.59 -13.11 9.95
N GLU A 75 2.31 -12.44 9.06
CA GLU A 75 2.08 -11.02 8.86
C GLU A 75 0.68 -10.89 8.25
N ALA A 76 -0.25 -10.33 9.00
CA ALA A 76 -1.51 -9.89 8.42
C ALA A 76 -1.19 -8.78 7.41
N PRO A 77 -1.97 -8.63 6.33
CA PRO A 77 -1.94 -7.39 5.55
C PRO A 77 -1.93 -6.22 6.52
N ALA A 78 -1.03 -5.25 6.29
CA ALA A 78 -1.00 -4.03 7.08
C ALA A 78 -2.45 -3.57 7.21
N LEU A 79 -2.95 -3.46 8.46
CA LEU A 79 -4.29 -2.95 8.68
C LEU A 79 -4.26 -1.56 8.05
N THR A 80 -4.83 -1.42 6.85
CA THR A 80 -5.08 -0.11 6.28
C THR A 80 -5.91 0.57 7.36
N SER A 81 -5.37 1.58 8.05
CA SER A 81 -6.17 2.32 8.99
C SER A 81 -7.38 2.78 8.19
N ALA A 82 -8.55 2.20 8.46
CA ALA A 82 -9.71 2.43 7.63
C ALA A 82 -9.89 3.94 7.60
N VAL A 83 -9.91 4.54 6.40
CA VAL A 83 -10.11 5.98 6.25
C VAL A 83 -11.38 6.30 7.03
N PRO A 84 -11.33 7.12 8.11
CA PRO A 84 -12.52 7.37 8.90
C PRO A 84 -13.57 8.02 8.02
N LEU A 85 -14.67 7.29 7.77
CA LEU A 85 -15.76 7.79 6.94
C LEU A 85 -16.83 8.41 7.84
N PRO A 86 -17.32 9.61 7.49
CA PRO A 86 -18.52 10.16 8.10
C PRO A 86 -19.71 9.20 8.02
N ARG A 87 -20.67 9.37 8.94
CA ARG A 87 -21.97 8.71 8.84
C ARG A 87 -22.67 9.07 7.52
N ALA A 88 -23.32 8.09 6.90
CA ALA A 88 -24.01 8.29 5.63
C ALA A 88 -25.21 9.27 5.73
N ASP A 89 -25.82 9.37 6.91
CA ASP A 89 -26.91 10.29 7.24
C ASP A 89 -26.44 11.61 7.89
N ALA A 90 -25.13 11.86 7.90
CA ALA A 90 -24.55 13.08 8.44
C ALA A 90 -25.17 14.35 7.81
N PRO A 91 -25.52 15.36 8.62
CA PRO A 91 -25.98 16.63 8.10
C PRO A 91 -24.89 17.32 7.28
N SER A 92 -25.30 18.01 6.23
CA SER A 92 -24.43 18.84 5.41
C SER A 92 -25.02 20.22 5.23
N LEU A 93 -24.27 21.24 5.66
CA LEU A 93 -24.61 22.64 5.46
C LEU A 93 -23.60 23.30 4.51
N PRO A 94 -23.98 24.37 3.80
CA PRO A 94 -23.07 25.08 2.92
C PRO A 94 -21.87 25.68 3.71
N PRO A 95 -20.71 25.85 3.06
CA PRO A 95 -19.56 26.52 3.66
C PRO A 95 -19.89 28.00 3.95
N PRO A 96 -19.16 28.68 4.86
CA PRO A 96 -19.53 30.02 5.26
C PRO A 96 -19.30 31.04 4.14
N PRO A 97 -20.25 31.95 3.87
CA PRO A 97 -20.09 33.01 2.89
C PRO A 97 -19.03 34.03 3.35
N ALA A 98 -18.54 34.85 2.43
CA ALA A 98 -17.53 35.88 2.72
C ALA A 98 -17.94 36.85 3.85
N SER A 99 -19.25 37.12 4.03
CA SER A 99 -19.78 37.99 5.09
C SER A 99 -19.62 37.45 6.52
N LEU A 100 -19.33 36.15 6.67
CA LEU A 100 -19.05 35.48 7.94
C LEU A 100 -17.56 35.18 8.14
N ARG A 101 -16.70 35.64 7.21
CA ARG A 101 -15.24 35.47 7.28
C ARG A 101 -14.59 36.78 7.71
N LEU A 102 -13.37 36.69 8.23
CA LEU A 102 -12.59 37.88 8.51
C LEU A 102 -12.37 38.69 7.22
N PRO A 103 -12.50 40.02 7.29
CA PRO A 103 -12.08 40.90 6.21
C PRO A 103 -10.61 40.69 5.86
N ALA A 104 -10.26 40.78 4.57
CA ALA A 104 -8.90 40.58 4.10
C ALA A 104 -7.90 41.63 4.63
N ASP A 105 -8.39 42.79 5.07
CA ASP A 105 -7.62 43.88 5.68
C ASP A 105 -7.55 43.79 7.21
N TYR A 106 -8.06 42.72 7.82
CA TYR A 106 -7.95 42.50 9.26
C TYR A 106 -6.50 42.26 9.67
N ASP A 107 -5.94 43.18 10.45
CA ASP A 107 -4.55 43.09 10.92
C ASP A 107 -4.42 42.12 12.11
N VAL A 108 -4.06 40.87 11.82
CA VAL A 108 -3.76 39.84 12.84
C VAL A 108 -2.37 40.01 13.47
N SER A 109 -1.52 40.91 12.96
CA SER A 109 -0.14 41.09 13.44
C SER A 109 -0.02 41.95 14.71
N GLN A 110 -1.12 42.60 15.14
CA GLN A 110 -1.12 43.56 16.26
C GLN A 110 -1.94 43.16 17.50
N GLN A 111 -2.51 41.94 17.56
CA GLN A 111 -3.49 41.56 18.61
C GLN A 111 -2.98 40.60 19.69
N LEU A 112 -1.78 40.84 20.20
CA LEU A 112 -1.13 40.01 21.22
C LEU A 112 -1.23 40.67 22.62
N GLN A 113 -1.80 39.98 23.62
CA GLN A 113 -1.87 40.43 25.03
C GLN A 113 -0.79 39.77 25.89
N PRO A 114 -0.18 40.45 26.88
CA PRO A 114 0.81 39.84 27.77
C PRO A 114 0.20 38.73 28.65
N LYS A 115 0.81 37.53 28.61
CA LYS A 115 0.47 36.39 29.47
C LYS A 115 0.66 36.80 30.93
N ARG A 116 -0.38 36.66 31.76
CA ARG A 116 -0.26 36.89 33.22
C ARG A 116 0.75 35.91 33.80
N ALA A 117 1.99 36.35 34.00
CA ALA A 117 3.00 35.58 34.68
C ALA A 117 2.65 35.48 36.18
N SER A 118 2.53 34.26 36.71
CA SER A 118 2.75 34.04 38.14
C SER A 118 4.20 34.42 38.44
N ILE A 119 4.39 35.45 39.26
CA ILE A 119 5.70 36.06 39.51
C ILE A 119 6.63 35.04 40.19
N SER A 120 7.66 34.60 39.49
CA SER A 120 8.93 34.16 40.10
C SER A 120 10.04 34.96 39.44
N LYS A 121 10.76 35.74 40.24
CA LYS A 121 11.83 36.65 39.80
C LYS A 121 12.95 35.85 39.11
N SER A 122 13.02 35.94 37.78
CA SER A 122 14.20 36.33 36.99
C SER A 122 13.95 36.03 35.51
N VAL A 123 14.08 37.07 34.67
CA VAL A 123 13.84 37.08 33.21
C VAL A 123 12.37 36.84 32.80
N VAL A 124 11.64 37.93 32.57
CA VAL A 124 10.33 37.90 31.91
C VAL A 124 10.56 38.06 30.40
N ILE A 125 10.52 36.95 29.66
CA ILE A 125 10.04 37.02 28.27
C ILE A 125 8.52 37.04 28.42
N ALA A 126 7.88 38.19 28.16
CA ALA A 126 6.43 38.25 28.14
C ALA A 126 5.96 37.39 26.96
N ALA A 127 5.60 36.13 27.23
CA ALA A 127 4.79 35.40 26.27
C ALA A 127 3.52 36.22 26.07
N THR A 128 3.16 36.50 24.83
CA THR A 128 1.92 37.17 24.50
C THR A 128 1.00 36.17 23.82
N GLU A 129 -0.26 36.12 24.20
CA GLU A 129 -1.27 35.24 23.61
C GLU A 129 -2.42 36.08 23.04
N ALA A 130 -3.13 35.53 22.06
CA ALA A 130 -4.35 36.15 21.53
C ALA A 130 -5.37 36.50 22.64
N THR A 131 -6.11 37.60 22.44
CA THR A 131 -7.12 38.07 23.39
C THR A 131 -8.21 37.01 23.62
N LEU A 132 -8.46 36.63 24.88
CA LEU A 132 -9.56 35.74 25.26
C LEU A 132 -10.91 36.41 24.96
N LEU A 133 -11.82 35.65 24.33
CA LEU A 133 -13.18 36.05 24.02
C LEU A 133 -14.16 35.22 24.85
N THR A 134 -14.98 35.90 25.65
CA THR A 134 -16.01 35.25 26.46
C THR A 134 -17.37 35.45 25.79
N PRO A 135 -18.05 34.36 25.38
CA PRO A 135 -19.45 34.45 24.94
C PRO A 135 -20.32 35.09 26.03
N VAL A 136 -21.32 35.88 25.65
CA VAL A 136 -22.25 36.50 26.61
C VAL A 136 -23.28 35.52 27.14
N ALA A 137 -23.53 34.43 26.42
CA ALA A 137 -24.41 33.34 26.82
C ALA A 137 -24.06 32.03 26.09
N ALA A 138 -24.41 30.91 26.71
CA ALA A 138 -24.46 29.61 26.07
C ALA A 138 -25.86 28.99 26.22
N THR A 139 -26.31 28.27 25.20
CA THR A 139 -27.62 27.59 25.14
C THR A 139 -27.46 26.21 24.51
N SER A 140 -28.35 25.26 24.79
CA SER A 140 -28.28 23.90 24.25
C SER A 140 -29.64 23.42 23.72
N SER A 141 -29.63 22.28 23.03
CA SER A 141 -30.85 21.55 22.66
C SER A 141 -31.60 20.96 23.85
N GLY A 142 -31.00 20.97 25.03
CA GLY A 142 -31.50 20.35 26.25
C GLY A 142 -30.34 19.91 27.14
N ASP A 143 -30.49 20.13 28.44
CA ASP A 143 -29.50 19.76 29.46
C ASP A 143 -29.97 18.52 30.21
N GLU A 144 -29.03 17.66 30.64
CA GLU A 144 -29.34 16.43 31.38
C GLU A 144 -30.03 16.72 32.73
N ASN A 145 -29.67 17.84 33.37
CA ASN A 145 -30.26 18.28 34.63
C ASN A 145 -30.07 19.79 34.85
N ASP A 146 -30.71 20.32 35.89
CA ASP A 146 -30.69 21.76 36.22
C ASP A 146 -29.30 22.29 36.66
N THR A 147 -28.31 21.43 36.86
CA THR A 147 -26.96 21.82 37.31
C THR A 147 -25.90 21.79 36.21
N ASN A 148 -26.01 20.86 35.26
CA ASN A 148 -25.07 20.68 34.14
C ASN A 148 -25.53 21.45 32.90
N THR A 149 -25.85 22.73 33.10
CA THR A 149 -26.43 23.60 32.07
C THR A 149 -25.42 24.05 31.02
N ALA A 150 -25.88 24.51 29.86
CA ALA A 150 -25.02 25.06 28.79
C ALA A 150 -24.03 26.14 29.26
N ALA A 151 -24.41 26.95 30.26
CA ALA A 151 -23.56 28.00 30.82
C ALA A 151 -22.28 27.48 31.48
N LYS A 152 -22.26 26.20 31.89
CA LYS A 152 -21.10 25.55 32.48
C LYS A 152 -19.95 25.32 31.51
N ALA A 153 -20.21 25.35 30.21
CA ALA A 153 -19.15 25.22 29.21
C ALA A 153 -18.34 26.52 28.99
N ILE A 154 -18.69 27.64 29.65
CA ILE A 154 -18.03 28.94 29.46
C ILE A 154 -17.81 29.71 30.77
N ASP A 155 -17.89 29.02 31.92
CA ASP A 155 -17.77 29.68 33.23
C ASP A 155 -16.32 29.72 33.76
N GLY A 156 -15.37 29.11 33.03
CA GLY A 156 -13.95 29.09 33.36
C GLY A 156 -13.59 28.10 34.45
N ASP A 157 -14.53 27.24 34.87
CA ASP A 157 -14.34 26.24 35.92
C ASP A 157 -14.37 24.82 35.36
N VAL A 158 -13.16 24.23 35.21
CA VAL A 158 -12.95 22.86 34.72
C VAL A 158 -13.48 21.77 35.67
N GLU A 159 -13.95 22.13 36.87
CA GLU A 159 -14.66 21.20 37.77
C GLU A 159 -16.17 21.13 37.47
N THR A 160 -16.69 22.04 36.65
CA THR A 160 -18.08 22.04 36.18
C THR A 160 -18.16 21.71 34.69
N ARG A 161 -19.34 21.30 34.22
CA ARG A 161 -19.53 20.85 32.83
C ARG A 161 -20.95 21.04 32.34
N TRP A 162 -21.09 21.24 31.04
CA TRP A 162 -22.35 21.03 30.34
C TRP A 162 -22.54 19.54 30.07
N GLU A 163 -23.76 19.03 30.22
CA GLU A 163 -24.16 17.70 29.77
C GLU A 163 -25.44 17.78 28.95
N SER A 164 -25.42 17.24 27.73
CA SER A 164 -26.60 17.17 26.89
C SER A 164 -27.62 16.16 27.46
N ALA A 165 -28.90 16.49 27.36
CA ALA A 165 -29.97 15.54 27.65
C ALA A 165 -29.84 14.28 26.77
N TRP A 166 -29.81 13.09 27.38
CA TRP A 166 -29.66 11.84 26.64
C TRP A 166 -30.63 10.72 27.03
N ASN A 167 -31.24 10.81 28.22
CA ASN A 167 -32.25 9.87 28.69
C ASN A 167 -33.69 10.30 28.34
N ASN A 168 -33.85 11.33 27.51
CA ASN A 168 -35.14 11.88 27.10
C ASN A 168 -35.56 11.30 25.75
N THR A 169 -36.68 10.57 25.70
CA THR A 169 -37.20 9.96 24.47
C THR A 169 -37.70 10.95 23.42
N ALA A 170 -37.79 12.24 23.75
CA ALA A 170 -38.22 13.29 22.82
C ALA A 170 -37.08 13.92 22.01
N ILE A 171 -35.82 13.62 22.35
CA ILE A 171 -34.64 14.21 21.73
C ILE A 171 -33.75 13.07 21.26
N ASP A 172 -33.28 13.12 20.02
CA ASP A 172 -32.21 12.24 19.57
C ASP A 172 -30.91 12.66 20.27
N PRO A 173 -30.34 11.83 21.16
CA PRO A 173 -29.16 12.19 21.92
C PRO A 173 -27.93 12.41 21.04
N ASP A 174 -27.88 11.79 19.85
CA ASP A 174 -26.81 12.02 18.89
C ASP A 174 -26.97 13.36 18.16
N ALA A 175 -28.17 13.96 18.16
CA ALA A 175 -28.44 15.24 17.52
C ALA A 175 -28.36 16.45 18.49
N ALA A 176 -27.91 16.24 19.72
CA ALA A 176 -27.79 17.32 20.70
C ALA A 176 -26.75 18.38 20.27
N TRP A 177 -27.03 19.65 20.60
CA TRP A 177 -26.16 20.77 20.26
C TRP A 177 -25.92 21.71 21.44
N LEU A 178 -24.78 22.39 21.41
CA LEU A 178 -24.39 23.47 22.32
C LEU A 178 -24.02 24.70 21.48
N GLN A 179 -24.53 25.87 21.85
CA GLN A 179 -24.38 27.11 21.10
C GLN A 179 -23.89 28.25 21.98
N PHE A 180 -22.95 29.02 21.45
CA PHE A 180 -22.34 30.18 22.09
C PHE A 180 -22.80 31.47 21.37
N ASP A 181 -23.36 32.42 22.11
CA ASP A 181 -23.72 33.77 21.63
C ASP A 181 -22.68 34.77 22.11
N PHE A 182 -22.07 35.52 21.19
CA PHE A 182 -21.11 36.58 21.52
C PHE A 182 -21.78 37.95 21.70
N GLY A 183 -23.11 38.04 21.60
CA GLY A 183 -23.90 39.26 21.75
C GLY A 183 -23.90 40.17 20.51
N GLY A 184 -22.90 39.98 19.63
CA GLY A 184 -22.76 40.65 18.34
C GLY A 184 -21.67 39.98 17.50
N LYS A 185 -21.49 40.47 16.26
CA LYS A 185 -20.42 39.98 15.39
C LYS A 185 -19.05 40.15 16.02
N THR A 186 -18.34 39.05 16.15
CA THR A 186 -17.04 38.98 16.81
C THR A 186 -16.02 38.31 15.88
N ALA A 187 -14.82 38.88 15.82
CA ALA A 187 -13.70 38.27 15.10
C ALA A 187 -13.13 37.15 15.97
N ILE A 188 -13.11 35.92 15.47
CA ILE A 188 -12.68 34.74 16.23
C ILE A 188 -11.65 33.96 15.39
N GLY A 189 -10.47 33.74 15.95
CA GLY A 189 -9.36 33.06 15.29
C GLY A 189 -9.09 31.66 15.82
N TYR A 190 -9.52 31.38 17.04
CA TYR A 190 -9.21 30.14 17.74
C TYR A 190 -10.38 29.66 18.61
N MET A 191 -10.52 28.34 18.70
CA MET A 191 -11.40 27.67 19.64
C MET A 191 -10.69 26.46 20.25
N LYS A 192 -10.88 26.23 21.55
CA LYS A 192 -10.49 25.00 22.24
C LYS A 192 -11.72 24.39 22.90
N LEU A 193 -11.87 23.08 22.73
CA LEU A 193 -12.87 22.27 23.42
C LEU A 193 -12.15 21.39 24.44
N LEU A 194 -12.60 21.43 25.69
CA LEU A 194 -12.20 20.49 26.72
C LEU A 194 -13.37 19.56 27.02
N TRP A 195 -13.37 18.41 26.37
CA TRP A 195 -14.36 17.36 26.55
C TRP A 195 -14.16 16.60 27.85
N GLU A 196 -15.27 16.08 28.37
CA GLU A 196 -15.22 14.96 29.30
C GLU A 196 -15.08 13.63 28.52
N ARG A 197 -15.07 12.50 29.23
CA ARG A 197 -15.02 11.18 28.63
C ARG A 197 -16.20 10.91 27.69
N ALA A 198 -17.39 11.41 28.02
CA ALA A 198 -18.59 11.36 27.19
C ALA A 198 -18.55 12.45 26.10
N HIS A 199 -17.68 12.29 25.11
CA HIS A 199 -17.47 13.23 24.01
C HIS A 199 -18.18 12.79 22.72
N ALA A 200 -18.09 13.61 21.68
CA ALA A 200 -18.51 13.26 20.34
C ALA A 200 -17.39 12.57 19.57
N THR A 201 -17.64 11.42 18.96
CA THR A 201 -16.71 10.83 17.96
C THR A 201 -16.89 11.47 16.59
N GLU A 202 -18.07 12.02 16.33
CA GLU A 202 -18.40 12.76 15.12
C GLU A 202 -19.28 13.97 15.47
N TYR A 203 -18.90 15.13 14.97
CA TYR A 203 -19.62 16.38 15.19
C TYR A 203 -19.27 17.43 14.14
N ALA A 204 -20.10 18.46 14.04
CA ALA A 204 -19.85 19.61 13.20
C ALA A 204 -19.81 20.90 14.03
N ILE A 205 -19.08 21.90 13.54
CA ILE A 205 -19.13 23.24 14.10
C ILE A 205 -19.72 24.17 13.04
N TYR A 206 -20.80 24.84 13.43
CA TYR A 206 -21.57 25.73 12.59
C TYR A 206 -21.45 27.17 13.07
N ILE A 207 -21.63 28.12 12.17
CA ILE A 207 -21.65 29.55 12.49
C ILE A 207 -22.86 30.25 11.91
N SER A 208 -23.29 31.34 12.56
CA SER A 208 -24.46 32.12 12.19
C SER A 208 -24.38 33.57 12.69
N ASP A 209 -25.16 34.45 12.05
CA ASP A 209 -25.39 35.83 12.51
C ASP A 209 -26.71 36.01 13.26
N ASP A 210 -27.70 35.14 12.99
CA ASP A 210 -29.09 35.27 13.42
C ASP A 210 -29.59 34.08 14.27
N ALA A 211 -28.75 33.03 14.42
CA ALA A 211 -29.08 31.75 15.03
C ALA A 211 -30.17 30.94 14.31
N GLU A 212 -30.57 31.37 13.10
CA GLU A 212 -31.59 30.71 12.26
C GLU A 212 -30.93 30.09 11.02
N THR A 213 -30.06 30.85 10.35
CA THR A 213 -29.32 30.45 9.16
C THR A 213 -27.92 29.99 9.56
N TRP A 214 -27.61 28.72 9.30
CA TRP A 214 -26.35 28.09 9.72
C TRP A 214 -25.47 27.68 8.55
N TYR A 215 -24.16 27.82 8.73
CA TYR A 215 -23.13 27.41 7.76
C TYR A 215 -22.10 26.51 8.42
N GLN A 216 -21.62 25.51 7.70
CA GLN A 216 -20.63 24.56 8.20
C GLN A 216 -19.23 25.14 8.17
N LEU A 217 -18.63 25.34 9.34
CA LEU A 217 -17.24 25.81 9.46
C LEU A 217 -16.25 24.64 9.50
N ARG A 218 -16.53 23.62 10.31
CA ARG A 218 -15.70 22.41 10.44
C ARG A 218 -16.57 21.17 10.53
N TYR A 219 -16.01 20.04 10.12
CA TYR A 219 -16.58 18.71 10.32
C TYR A 219 -15.49 17.80 10.89
N VAL A 220 -15.79 17.12 11.98
CA VAL A 220 -14.84 16.29 12.72
C VAL A 220 -15.36 14.86 12.76
N VAL A 221 -14.51 13.93 12.32
CA VAL A 221 -14.72 12.48 12.40
C VAL A 221 -13.58 11.89 13.21
N ASP A 222 -13.85 10.78 13.90
CA ASP A 222 -12.87 10.09 14.75
C ASP A 222 -12.24 11.02 15.78
N SER A 223 -13.05 11.89 16.40
CA SER A 223 -12.57 12.75 17.48
C SER A 223 -12.09 11.89 18.65
N PRO A 224 -10.87 12.16 19.18
CA PRO A 224 -10.37 11.48 20.37
C PRO A 224 -11.00 12.00 21.67
N GLY A 225 -11.81 13.07 21.60
CA GLY A 225 -12.25 13.83 22.76
C GLY A 225 -11.09 14.57 23.43
N GLU A 226 -11.12 14.62 24.76
CA GLU A 226 -10.13 15.32 25.59
C GLU A 226 -10.00 16.82 25.20
N THR A 227 -8.79 17.29 24.90
CA THR A 227 -8.56 18.67 24.45
C THR A 227 -8.42 18.71 22.93
N GLU A 228 -9.37 19.39 22.27
CA GLU A 228 -9.33 19.64 20.84
C GLU A 228 -9.12 21.11 20.55
N GLN A 229 -8.22 21.44 19.62
CA GLN A 229 -7.84 22.81 19.31
C GLN A 229 -8.04 23.10 17.83
N PHE A 230 -8.76 24.19 17.57
CA PHE A 230 -9.10 24.69 16.25
C PHE A 230 -8.46 26.06 16.06
N TYR A 231 -7.47 26.09 15.18
CA TYR A 231 -6.77 27.27 14.76
C TYR A 231 -7.34 27.78 13.43
N ASN A 232 -6.96 29.00 13.09
CA ASN A 232 -7.23 29.61 11.81
C ASN A 232 -8.74 29.54 11.46
N LEU A 233 -9.58 29.84 12.46
CA LEU A 233 -11.03 29.86 12.25
C LEU A 233 -11.40 30.94 11.25
N GLY A 234 -10.79 32.12 11.35
CA GLY A 234 -10.93 33.17 10.35
C GLY A 234 -12.36 33.67 10.19
N ILE A 235 -13.16 33.67 11.26
CA ILE A 235 -14.60 34.00 11.20
C ILE A 235 -14.91 35.39 11.77
N TYR A 236 -15.98 35.98 11.26
CA TYR A 236 -16.62 37.20 11.76
C TYR A 236 -18.13 36.98 11.87
N ALA A 237 -18.54 36.33 12.96
CA ALA A 237 -19.91 35.85 13.19
C ALA A 237 -20.36 36.15 14.62
N ARG A 238 -21.67 36.04 14.89
CA ARG A 238 -22.23 36.22 16.24
C ARG A 238 -22.38 34.91 17.01
N TYR A 239 -22.65 33.81 16.32
CA TYR A 239 -22.93 32.52 16.94
C TYR A 239 -21.99 31.44 16.45
N ILE A 240 -21.57 30.57 17.37
CA ILE A 240 -20.95 29.27 17.07
C ILE A 240 -21.82 28.19 17.68
N ARG A 241 -22.09 27.11 16.93
CA ARG A 241 -22.81 25.93 17.42
C ARG A 241 -21.95 24.69 17.21
N LEU A 242 -21.81 23.92 18.28
CA LEU A 242 -21.30 22.56 18.29
C LEU A 242 -22.48 21.61 18.12
N GLN A 243 -22.54 20.92 16.99
CA GLN A 243 -23.62 19.98 16.63
C GLN A 243 -23.10 18.55 16.75
N GLY A 244 -23.63 17.79 17.72
CA GLY A 244 -23.37 16.35 17.82
C GLY A 244 -23.93 15.59 16.62
N ILE A 245 -23.25 14.48 16.28
CA ILE A 245 -23.63 13.54 15.23
C ILE A 245 -23.47 12.08 15.68
N SER A 246 -22.40 11.78 16.44
CA SER A 246 -22.20 10.45 17.05
C SER A 246 -21.50 10.59 18.40
N ARG A 247 -21.98 9.86 19.41
CA ARG A 247 -21.43 9.84 20.78
C ARG A 247 -20.40 8.73 20.96
N ALA A 248 -19.35 9.01 21.74
CA ALA A 248 -18.33 8.03 22.11
C ALA A 248 -18.81 7.02 23.17
N THR A 249 -19.89 7.35 23.88
CA THR A 249 -20.44 6.53 24.96
C THR A 249 -21.96 6.45 24.87
N GLN A 250 -22.57 5.61 25.71
CA GLN A 250 -24.03 5.54 25.83
C GLN A 250 -24.67 6.80 26.44
N TYR A 251 -23.88 7.65 27.11
CA TYR A 251 -24.31 8.92 27.70
C TYR A 251 -24.31 10.04 26.66
N GLY A 252 -24.92 11.18 26.98
CA GLY A 252 -24.90 12.39 26.16
C GLY A 252 -23.50 12.97 25.95
N TYR A 253 -23.42 14.10 25.24
CA TYR A 253 -22.20 14.89 25.15
C TYR A 253 -21.94 15.65 26.44
N SER A 254 -20.69 15.70 26.88
CA SER A 254 -20.26 16.40 28.08
C SER A 254 -19.00 17.22 27.81
N LEU A 255 -19.07 18.53 28.07
CA LEU A 255 -17.99 19.48 27.81
C LEU A 255 -17.68 20.27 29.09
N PHE A 256 -16.43 20.23 29.55
CA PHE A 256 -15.97 21.03 30.69
C PHE A 256 -15.88 22.51 30.31
N GLU A 257 -15.20 22.85 29.22
CA GLU A 257 -14.94 24.25 28.86
C GLU A 257 -14.79 24.42 27.34
N ALA A 258 -15.27 25.55 26.82
CA ALA A 258 -15.02 26.07 25.48
C ALA A 258 -14.32 27.42 25.56
N GLU A 259 -13.09 27.50 25.07
CA GLU A 259 -12.30 28.73 25.07
C GLU A 259 -12.20 29.31 23.67
N PHE A 260 -12.43 30.62 23.51
CA PHE A 260 -12.33 31.32 22.23
C PHE A 260 -11.31 32.44 22.31
N ARG A 261 -10.60 32.72 21.21
CA ARG A 261 -9.67 33.85 21.15
C ARG A 261 -9.80 34.64 19.86
N ALA A 262 -9.46 35.93 19.94
CA ALA A 262 -9.36 36.80 18.80
C ALA A 262 -8.30 36.30 17.80
N PRO A 263 -8.44 36.62 16.50
CA PRO A 263 -7.40 36.32 15.52
C PRO A 263 -6.09 37.03 15.86
N ALA A 264 -5.00 36.28 15.92
CA ALA A 264 -3.65 36.78 16.14
C ALA A 264 -2.64 35.90 15.41
N ALA A 265 -1.40 36.39 15.32
CA ALA A 265 -0.32 35.72 14.58
C ALA A 265 0.04 34.30 15.09
N ASP A 266 -0.29 33.96 16.35
CA ASP A 266 -0.04 32.64 16.94
C ASP A 266 -1.14 31.60 16.61
N ASN A 267 -2.29 32.05 16.11
CA ASN A 267 -3.45 31.18 15.86
C ASN A 267 -4.08 31.33 14.47
N SER A 268 -3.54 32.21 13.61
CA SER A 268 -4.09 32.50 12.29
C SER A 268 -3.03 32.28 11.22
N LEU A 269 -3.42 31.75 10.06
CA LEU A 269 -2.51 31.63 8.91
C LEU A 269 -2.39 32.99 8.22
N LEU A 270 -1.15 33.47 8.09
CA LEU A 270 -0.85 34.64 7.29
C LEU A 270 -0.79 34.26 5.81
N PRO A 271 -1.25 35.13 4.89
CA PRO A 271 -1.02 34.95 3.48
C PRO A 271 0.48 34.80 3.16
N LEU A 272 0.81 33.78 2.38
CA LEU A 272 2.11 33.57 1.78
C LEU A 272 2.37 34.65 0.73
N ALA A 273 3.57 35.22 0.76
CA ALA A 273 4.09 35.93 -0.40
C ALA A 273 4.46 34.87 -1.44
N THR A 274 3.72 34.80 -2.55
CA THR A 274 3.93 33.78 -3.58
C THR A 274 4.67 34.32 -4.80
N SER A 275 5.30 33.40 -5.54
CA SER A 275 6.01 33.69 -6.78
C SER A 275 5.65 32.66 -7.85
N ALA A 276 5.72 33.08 -9.11
CA ALA A 276 5.47 32.21 -10.26
C ALA A 276 6.34 30.94 -10.25
N VAL A 277 5.73 29.80 -10.55
CA VAL A 277 6.42 28.55 -10.88
C VAL A 277 6.39 28.35 -12.39
N SER A 278 7.56 28.38 -13.02
CA SER A 278 7.71 28.31 -14.48
C SER A 278 7.98 26.90 -15.00
N PHE A 279 7.51 26.62 -16.21
CA PHE A 279 7.80 25.41 -16.98
C PHE A 279 8.38 25.76 -18.36
N PRO A 280 9.19 24.86 -18.95
CA PRO A 280 9.66 25.04 -20.31
C PRO A 280 8.49 24.92 -21.31
N MET A 281 8.38 25.89 -22.22
CA MET A 281 7.31 25.96 -23.23
C MET A 281 7.49 25.01 -24.42
N SER A 282 8.62 24.30 -24.49
CA SER A 282 8.93 23.33 -25.53
C SER A 282 10.09 22.45 -25.07
N GLY A 283 10.41 21.42 -25.84
CA GLY A 283 11.64 20.64 -25.68
C GLY A 283 12.92 21.37 -26.10
N ALA A 284 12.92 22.68 -26.24
CA ALA A 284 14.14 23.44 -26.53
C ALA A 284 15.13 23.30 -25.36
N GLY A 285 16.33 22.82 -25.65
CA GLY A 285 17.34 22.53 -24.62
C GLY A 285 17.10 21.20 -23.88
N LEU A 286 16.32 20.28 -24.45
CA LEU A 286 16.12 18.94 -23.90
C LEU A 286 17.47 18.26 -23.64
N THR A 287 17.71 17.91 -22.39
CA THR A 287 18.86 17.11 -21.97
C THR A 287 18.41 15.64 -21.87
N PRO A 288 19.14 14.69 -22.48
CA PRO A 288 18.85 13.27 -22.27
C PRO A 288 19.01 12.89 -20.79
N LEU A 289 18.25 11.91 -20.32
CA LEU A 289 18.46 11.32 -19.00
C LEU A 289 19.89 10.75 -18.88
N PRO A 290 20.47 10.70 -17.66
CA PRO A 290 21.76 10.07 -17.41
C PRO A 290 21.84 8.67 -18.04
N GLN A 291 22.99 8.35 -18.65
CA GLN A 291 23.21 7.07 -19.30
C GLN A 291 24.24 6.24 -18.51
N PHE A 292 23.86 5.02 -18.13
CA PHE A 292 24.76 4.05 -17.52
C PHE A 292 25.25 3.07 -18.58
N ALA A 293 26.57 2.97 -18.76
CA ALA A 293 27.18 2.07 -19.74
C ALA A 293 26.88 0.60 -19.43
N GLU A 294 26.91 0.24 -18.15
CA GLU A 294 26.66 -1.13 -17.66
C GLU A 294 25.71 -1.08 -16.46
N PRO A 295 24.97 -2.18 -16.18
CA PRO A 295 24.21 -2.29 -14.95
C PRO A 295 25.09 -2.24 -13.71
N ILE A 296 24.49 -1.81 -12.59
CA ILE A 296 25.09 -2.03 -11.27
C ILE A 296 25.30 -3.54 -11.05
N GLU A 297 24.29 -4.33 -11.41
CA GLU A 297 24.30 -5.79 -11.32
C GLU A 297 23.61 -6.41 -12.55
N SER A 298 24.30 -7.33 -13.23
CA SER A 298 23.72 -8.17 -14.28
C SER A 298 22.96 -9.33 -13.66
N THR A 299 21.69 -9.47 -14.04
CA THR A 299 20.83 -10.57 -13.61
C THR A 299 21.02 -11.82 -14.46
N GLN A 300 21.57 -11.70 -15.67
CA GLN A 300 21.90 -12.84 -16.53
C GLN A 300 23.02 -12.50 -17.53
N PHE A 301 23.94 -13.44 -17.76
CA PHE A 301 25.01 -13.33 -18.76
C PHE A 301 25.56 -14.71 -19.16
N SER A 302 26.30 -14.79 -20.26
CA SER A 302 26.94 -16.04 -20.72
C SER A 302 28.47 -15.99 -20.59
N LEU A 303 29.06 -17.10 -20.17
CA LEU A 303 30.52 -17.30 -20.17
C LEU A 303 31.03 -17.63 -21.57
N PRO A 304 32.36 -17.52 -21.83
CA PRO A 304 32.94 -17.80 -23.14
C PRO A 304 32.69 -19.22 -23.69
N ASP A 305 32.49 -20.20 -22.83
CA ASP A 305 32.19 -21.59 -23.22
C ASP A 305 30.70 -21.86 -23.47
N GLY A 306 29.84 -20.86 -23.25
CA GLY A 306 28.39 -20.95 -23.43
C GLY A 306 27.60 -21.20 -22.15
N ARG A 307 28.24 -21.39 -20.98
CA ARG A 307 27.51 -21.49 -19.71
C ARG A 307 26.66 -20.23 -19.47
N LEU A 308 25.39 -20.42 -19.11
CA LEU A 308 24.48 -19.35 -18.72
C LEU A 308 24.55 -19.13 -17.21
N VAL A 309 24.79 -17.90 -16.80
CA VAL A 309 24.76 -17.49 -15.38
C VAL A 309 23.51 -16.65 -15.17
N THR A 310 22.67 -17.04 -14.22
CA THR A 310 21.47 -16.28 -13.80
C THR A 310 21.56 -15.95 -12.32
N ARG A 311 21.36 -14.68 -11.97
CA ARG A 311 21.49 -14.13 -10.62
C ARG A 311 20.19 -13.47 -10.20
N PHE A 312 19.76 -13.75 -8.98
CA PHE A 312 18.53 -13.18 -8.44
C PHE A 312 18.53 -13.13 -6.92
N GLY A 313 17.84 -12.14 -6.37
CA GLY A 313 17.69 -11.94 -4.94
C GLY A 313 16.42 -12.58 -4.40
N MET A 314 16.48 -12.95 -3.13
CA MET A 314 15.38 -13.54 -2.36
C MET A 314 15.17 -12.75 -1.08
N VAL A 315 13.95 -12.81 -0.55
CA VAL A 315 13.56 -12.22 0.74
C VAL A 315 12.79 -13.24 1.55
N GLY A 316 12.91 -13.16 2.88
CA GLY A 316 12.16 -14.01 3.81
C GLY A 316 10.65 -13.79 3.70
N ARG A 317 9.89 -14.89 3.66
CA ARG A 317 8.42 -14.94 3.63
C ARG A 317 7.89 -15.81 4.77
N SER A 318 6.64 -15.60 5.17
CA SER A 318 6.01 -16.41 6.23
C SER A 318 5.53 -17.77 5.72
N ARG A 319 5.13 -17.89 4.44
CA ARG A 319 4.62 -19.14 3.83
C ARG A 319 5.00 -19.28 2.35
N HIS A 320 4.80 -20.48 1.80
CA HIS A 320 5.00 -20.80 0.38
C HIS A 320 3.93 -20.21 -0.54
N ALA A 321 4.17 -20.25 -1.84
CA ALA A 321 3.38 -19.54 -2.84
C ALA A 321 1.94 -20.01 -3.04
N ARG A 322 1.58 -21.13 -2.42
CA ARG A 322 0.32 -21.86 -2.64
C ARG A 322 -0.31 -22.34 -1.34
N GLU A 323 0.23 -21.91 -0.21
CA GLU A 323 -0.39 -22.15 1.08
C GLU A 323 -1.51 -21.12 1.27
N ARG A 324 -2.74 -21.58 1.03
CA ARG A 324 -3.96 -20.90 1.44
C ARG A 324 -4.24 -21.21 2.91
N GLY A 325 -5.09 -20.41 3.58
CA GLY A 325 -5.48 -20.69 4.97
C GLY A 325 -6.14 -22.07 5.16
N GLU A 326 -6.61 -22.70 4.08
CA GLU A 326 -7.27 -24.00 4.04
C GLU A 326 -6.51 -25.12 3.32
N ASP A 327 -6.82 -26.37 3.70
CA ASP A 327 -6.39 -27.56 2.98
C ASP A 327 -7.19 -27.74 1.68
N TRP A 328 -6.51 -27.76 0.54
CA TRP A 328 -7.12 -27.80 -0.80
C TRP A 328 -6.78 -29.10 -1.53
N ASN A 329 -7.37 -30.20 -1.06
CA ASN A 329 -7.21 -31.53 -1.67
C ASN A 329 -8.09 -31.74 -2.91
N GLU A 330 -7.59 -32.50 -3.88
CA GLU A 330 -8.41 -32.98 -5.00
C GLU A 330 -9.57 -33.84 -4.47
N MET A 331 -10.72 -33.74 -5.14
CA MET A 331 -11.88 -34.56 -4.81
C MET A 331 -11.51 -36.05 -4.73
N GLY A 332 -11.64 -36.63 -3.54
CA GLY A 332 -11.32 -38.04 -3.25
C GLY A 332 -9.95 -38.28 -2.58
N TYR A 333 -9.12 -37.25 -2.36
CA TYR A 333 -7.75 -37.39 -1.83
C TYR A 333 -7.51 -36.59 -0.54
N GLY A 334 -8.34 -36.78 0.48
CA GLY A 334 -8.25 -36.07 1.76
C GLY A 334 -9.39 -35.07 1.98
N VAL A 335 -9.33 -34.30 3.06
CA VAL A 335 -10.33 -33.27 3.36
C VAL A 335 -10.10 -32.07 2.43
N ASN A 336 -11.12 -31.65 1.70
CA ASN A 336 -11.09 -30.40 0.93
C ASN A 336 -11.92 -29.36 1.68
N ASP A 337 -11.23 -28.36 2.21
CA ASP A 337 -11.81 -27.29 3.02
C ASP A 337 -12.23 -26.05 2.21
N THR A 338 -11.93 -26.02 0.91
CA THR A 338 -12.24 -24.90 0.00
C THR A 338 -13.70 -24.85 -0.43
N VAL A 339 -14.51 -25.85 -0.07
CA VAL A 339 -15.94 -25.90 -0.36
C VAL A 339 -16.75 -26.40 0.84
N ASP A 340 -17.98 -25.92 1.00
CA ASP A 340 -18.91 -26.39 2.01
C ASP A 340 -19.59 -27.72 1.63
N ALA A 341 -20.42 -28.25 2.53
CA ALA A 341 -21.16 -29.50 2.27
C ALA A 341 -22.16 -29.40 1.08
N ALA A 342 -22.49 -28.19 0.63
CA ALA A 342 -23.30 -27.92 -0.56
C ALA A 342 -22.44 -27.62 -1.81
N GLY A 343 -21.11 -27.64 -1.69
CA GLY A 343 -20.17 -27.36 -2.77
C GLY A 343 -19.90 -25.87 -3.01
N ASN A 344 -20.36 -24.97 -2.14
CA ASN A 344 -20.09 -23.54 -2.27
C ASN A 344 -18.67 -23.22 -1.79
N PRO A 345 -17.96 -22.25 -2.41
CA PRO A 345 -16.63 -21.87 -1.97
C PRO A 345 -16.58 -21.46 -0.49
N ARG A 346 -15.54 -21.92 0.22
CA ARG A 346 -15.20 -21.52 1.58
C ARG A 346 -13.74 -21.06 1.61
N ASP A 347 -13.53 -19.89 2.18
CA ASP A 347 -12.21 -19.36 2.51
C ASP A 347 -12.06 -19.45 4.04
N LYS A 348 -10.99 -20.11 4.53
CA LYS A 348 -10.70 -20.22 5.96
C LYS A 348 -9.69 -19.17 6.44
N GLY A 349 -9.20 -18.31 5.55
CA GLY A 349 -8.34 -17.19 5.88
C GLY A 349 -7.32 -16.91 4.76
N PRO A 350 -6.79 -15.68 4.72
CA PRO A 350 -5.84 -15.29 3.69
C PRO A 350 -4.58 -16.15 3.78
N GLY A 351 -4.04 -16.56 2.63
CA GLY A 351 -2.70 -17.13 2.60
C GLY A 351 -1.65 -16.05 2.87
N ALA A 352 -0.39 -16.46 3.01
CA ALA A 352 0.71 -15.55 3.38
C ALA A 352 1.87 -15.59 2.39
N HIS A 353 1.59 -15.87 1.11
CA HIS A 353 2.55 -15.59 0.04
C HIS A 353 2.63 -14.09 -0.22
N LEU A 354 3.73 -13.60 -0.82
CA LEU A 354 3.96 -12.18 -1.14
C LEU A 354 4.09 -11.22 0.06
N ASN A 355 3.91 -11.70 1.29
CA ASN A 355 4.03 -10.89 2.52
C ASN A 355 5.49 -10.54 2.86
N PHE A 356 5.72 -9.61 3.78
CA PHE A 356 7.06 -9.20 4.21
C PHE A 356 7.24 -9.45 5.70
N VAL A 357 8.03 -10.45 6.06
CA VAL A 357 8.28 -10.77 7.48
C VAL A 357 8.79 -9.55 8.26
N ALA A 358 8.52 -9.52 9.57
CA ALA A 358 9.04 -8.48 10.45
C ALA A 358 10.55 -8.27 10.25
N ASN A 359 10.94 -7.00 10.13
CA ASN A 359 12.31 -6.55 9.84
C ASN A 359 12.91 -7.16 8.55
N TYR A 360 12.08 -7.32 7.51
CA TYR A 360 12.48 -7.83 6.19
C TYR A 360 13.66 -7.06 5.55
N PHE A 361 13.88 -5.80 5.93
CA PHE A 361 14.94 -4.93 5.42
C PHE A 361 16.31 -5.15 6.07
N GLN A 362 16.40 -5.97 7.11
CA GLN A 362 17.67 -6.26 7.78
C GLN A 362 18.36 -7.47 7.14
N LEU A 363 18.76 -8.45 7.94
CA LEU A 363 19.54 -9.61 7.53
C LEU A 363 18.67 -10.70 6.89
N ARG A 364 17.60 -10.36 6.16
CA ARG A 364 16.57 -11.29 5.64
C ARG A 364 16.50 -11.36 4.12
N THR A 365 17.50 -10.82 3.44
CA THR A 365 17.68 -10.99 1.99
C THR A 365 18.96 -11.75 1.69
N TRP A 366 18.95 -12.47 0.56
CA TRP A 366 20.12 -13.20 0.08
C TRP A 366 20.11 -13.31 -1.44
N GLY A 367 21.26 -13.67 -2.01
CA GLY A 367 21.42 -13.88 -3.45
C GLY A 367 21.49 -15.36 -3.81
N VAL A 368 20.97 -15.68 -5.00
CA VAL A 368 21.12 -16.98 -5.67
C VAL A 368 21.81 -16.76 -7.01
N GLU A 369 22.77 -17.62 -7.35
CA GLU A 369 23.38 -17.70 -8.67
C GLU A 369 23.27 -19.13 -9.21
N ILE A 370 22.67 -19.29 -10.39
CA ILE A 370 22.57 -20.57 -11.11
C ILE A 370 23.50 -20.52 -12.31
N ILE A 371 24.42 -21.47 -12.37
CA ILE A 371 25.34 -21.69 -13.50
C ILE A 371 24.85 -22.93 -14.26
N ASP A 372 24.42 -22.73 -15.49
CA ASP A 372 23.78 -23.73 -16.35
C ASP A 372 24.64 -24.00 -17.59
N ASP A 373 25.10 -25.25 -17.74
CA ASP A 373 25.94 -25.68 -18.85
C ASP A 373 25.16 -26.26 -20.05
N SER A 374 23.82 -26.21 -20.03
CA SER A 374 22.97 -26.75 -21.11
C SER A 374 23.13 -26.05 -22.46
N ASN A 375 23.74 -24.86 -22.46
CA ASN A 375 24.09 -24.12 -23.67
C ASN A 375 25.53 -24.38 -24.15
N VAL A 376 26.35 -25.10 -23.39
CA VAL A 376 27.72 -25.44 -23.76
C VAL A 376 27.70 -26.48 -24.89
N ALA A 377 28.45 -26.20 -25.95
CA ALA A 377 28.51 -27.07 -27.11
C ALA A 377 29.04 -28.48 -26.74
N GLY A 378 28.25 -29.51 -27.06
CA GLY A 378 28.63 -30.92 -26.83
C GLY A 378 28.17 -31.50 -25.49
N VAL A 379 27.65 -30.69 -24.56
CA VAL A 379 27.05 -31.18 -23.32
C VAL A 379 25.72 -31.87 -23.63
N ARG A 380 25.58 -33.13 -23.18
CA ARG A 380 24.35 -33.94 -23.35
C ARG A 380 23.65 -34.28 -22.03
N HIS A 381 24.34 -34.09 -20.92
CA HIS A 381 23.87 -34.33 -19.56
C HIS A 381 24.16 -33.07 -18.75
N PRO A 382 23.43 -31.97 -19.01
CA PRO A 382 23.66 -30.71 -18.35
C PRO A 382 23.49 -30.80 -16.84
N LYS A 383 24.15 -29.86 -16.16
CA LYS A 383 24.17 -29.71 -14.72
C LYS A 383 23.94 -28.25 -14.35
N LEU A 384 23.29 -28.05 -13.21
CA LEU A 384 23.21 -26.77 -12.53
C LEU A 384 24.14 -26.75 -11.33
N VAL A 385 24.99 -25.73 -11.27
CA VAL A 385 25.65 -25.33 -10.02
C VAL A 385 24.85 -24.18 -9.43
N VAL A 386 24.31 -24.37 -8.24
CA VAL A 386 23.50 -23.35 -7.54
C VAL A 386 24.27 -22.85 -6.34
N ASN A 387 24.63 -21.57 -6.38
CA ASN A 387 25.38 -20.84 -5.38
C ASN A 387 24.44 -19.93 -4.57
N GLN A 388 24.73 -19.78 -3.28
CA GLN A 388 24.01 -18.88 -2.39
C GLN A 388 24.93 -17.79 -1.82
N TYR A 389 24.34 -16.64 -1.50
CA TYR A 389 25.03 -15.47 -0.97
C TYR A 389 24.19 -14.82 0.15
N PHE A 390 24.31 -15.38 1.35
CA PHE A 390 23.65 -14.87 2.56
C PHE A 390 24.47 -13.77 3.24
N GLN A 391 23.82 -12.97 4.09
CA GLN A 391 24.49 -11.93 4.89
C GLN A 391 25.10 -12.48 6.19
N GLN A 392 24.75 -13.71 6.56
CA GLN A 392 25.17 -14.39 7.78
C GLN A 392 25.23 -15.90 7.54
N PRO A 393 26.00 -16.65 8.36
CA PRO A 393 26.12 -18.09 8.20
C PRO A 393 24.77 -18.80 8.23
N GLN A 394 24.62 -19.85 7.43
CA GLN A 394 23.36 -20.62 7.32
C GLN A 394 23.57 -22.10 7.62
N LYS A 395 22.46 -22.78 7.86
CA LYS A 395 22.36 -24.25 7.89
C LYS A 395 22.59 -24.82 6.49
N GLY A 396 23.21 -26.00 6.44
CA GLY A 396 23.27 -26.80 5.22
C GLY A 396 21.87 -27.26 4.80
N GLY A 397 21.63 -27.34 3.49
CA GLY A 397 20.33 -27.77 2.93
C GLY A 397 19.41 -26.60 2.58
N GLY A 398 18.09 -26.81 2.64
CA GLY A 398 17.09 -25.76 2.37
C GLY A 398 16.90 -25.39 0.90
N HIS A 399 17.41 -26.22 -0.03
CA HIS A 399 17.19 -26.09 -1.46
C HIS A 399 16.21 -27.17 -1.89
N VAL A 400 15.28 -26.79 -2.74
CA VAL A 400 14.33 -27.74 -3.30
C VAL A 400 14.15 -27.47 -4.78
N PHE A 401 14.20 -28.56 -5.54
CA PHE A 401 13.98 -28.57 -6.96
C PHE A 401 12.76 -29.45 -7.23
N VAL A 402 11.96 -29.10 -8.23
CA VAL A 402 10.83 -29.89 -8.72
C VAL A 402 9.77 -30.20 -7.66
N ARG A 403 8.56 -29.70 -7.86
CA ARG A 403 7.46 -30.00 -6.95
C ARG A 403 7.02 -31.48 -7.05
N GLY A 404 6.63 -32.09 -5.94
CA GLY A 404 6.03 -33.43 -5.85
C GLY A 404 4.62 -33.52 -6.43
N PHE A 405 4.43 -33.08 -7.66
CA PHE A 405 3.13 -32.94 -8.33
C PHE A 405 2.42 -34.29 -8.57
N ASP A 406 3.12 -35.41 -8.46
CA ASP A 406 2.60 -36.77 -8.59
C ASP A 406 2.06 -37.34 -7.27
N ASN A 407 2.33 -36.70 -6.13
CA ASN A 407 1.71 -37.07 -4.88
C ASN A 407 0.36 -36.36 -4.70
N PRO A 408 -0.77 -37.09 -4.62
CA PRO A 408 -2.09 -36.48 -4.45
C PRO A 408 -2.27 -35.70 -3.15
N TYR A 409 -1.45 -35.95 -2.14
CA TYR A 409 -1.48 -35.27 -0.85
C TYR A 409 -0.54 -34.06 -0.77
N VAL A 410 0.25 -33.80 -1.82
CA VAL A 410 1.10 -32.60 -1.91
C VAL A 410 0.27 -31.49 -2.54
N THR A 411 -0.40 -30.73 -1.69
CA THR A 411 -1.29 -29.62 -2.09
C THR A 411 -0.68 -28.27 -1.74
N GLY A 412 -0.10 -28.10 -0.55
CA GLY A 412 0.73 -26.93 -0.20
C GLY A 412 2.18 -27.10 -0.64
N TYR A 413 2.95 -27.83 0.18
CA TYR A 413 4.41 -27.97 0.10
C TYR A 413 4.82 -29.44 -0.07
N GLY A 414 5.79 -29.70 -0.95
CA GLY A 414 6.35 -31.03 -1.16
C GLY A 414 7.20 -31.08 -2.43
N TRP A 415 8.41 -31.64 -2.32
CA TRP A 415 9.46 -31.50 -3.33
C TRP A 415 10.10 -32.83 -3.68
N MET A 416 10.68 -32.90 -4.87
CA MET A 416 11.37 -34.07 -5.38
C MET A 416 12.84 -33.73 -5.61
N SER A 417 13.71 -34.30 -4.76
CA SER A 417 15.15 -34.03 -4.73
C SER A 417 15.53 -32.59 -4.31
N PRO A 418 16.31 -32.42 -3.22
CA PRO A 418 16.89 -31.14 -2.87
C PRO A 418 18.13 -30.77 -3.71
N GLY A 419 18.55 -31.64 -4.64
CA GLY A 419 19.88 -31.61 -5.24
C GLY A 419 20.96 -32.06 -4.25
N ASP A 420 22.17 -32.27 -4.75
CA ASP A 420 23.28 -32.77 -3.93
C ASP A 420 24.14 -31.60 -3.44
N LEU A 421 24.16 -31.35 -2.12
CA LEU A 421 25.15 -30.44 -1.53
C LEU A 421 26.54 -30.96 -1.85
N LEU A 422 27.44 -30.06 -2.26
CA LEU A 422 28.82 -30.47 -2.54
C LEU A 422 29.59 -30.89 -1.29
N ASP A 423 29.15 -30.47 -0.11
CA ASP A 423 29.57 -30.96 1.21
C ASP A 423 28.35 -31.53 1.95
N ASP A 424 28.12 -32.83 1.78
CA ASP A 424 26.97 -33.53 2.34
C ASP A 424 27.01 -33.63 3.87
N SER A 425 28.19 -33.47 4.49
CA SER A 425 28.37 -33.47 5.94
C SER A 425 27.61 -32.34 6.63
N THR A 426 27.24 -31.29 5.88
CA THR A 426 26.53 -30.12 6.40
C THR A 426 25.03 -30.32 6.57
N TYR A 427 24.41 -31.30 5.89
CA TYR A 427 22.95 -31.48 5.81
C TYR A 427 22.26 -31.64 7.17
N LEU A 428 22.88 -32.39 8.07
CA LEU A 428 22.28 -32.80 9.35
C LEU A 428 22.93 -32.12 10.56
N THR A 429 23.67 -31.03 10.32
CA THR A 429 24.33 -30.31 11.42
C THR A 429 23.36 -29.37 12.12
N ASP A 430 23.42 -29.34 13.44
CA ASP A 430 22.55 -28.48 14.26
C ASP A 430 22.94 -26.99 14.17
N GLY A 431 24.17 -26.68 13.74
CA GLY A 431 24.71 -25.32 13.59
C GLY A 431 24.47 -24.68 12.22
N ALA A 432 25.18 -23.57 11.96
CA ALA A 432 25.20 -22.87 10.66
C ALA A 432 26.57 -23.04 9.97
N PRO A 433 26.89 -24.24 9.43
CA PRO A 433 28.21 -24.53 8.87
C PRO A 433 28.48 -23.82 7.53
N CYS A 434 27.46 -23.34 6.83
CA CYS A 434 27.61 -22.65 5.54
C CYS A 434 28.16 -21.25 5.80
N PRO A 435 29.37 -20.93 5.30
CA PRO A 435 29.99 -19.64 5.55
C PRO A 435 29.30 -18.51 4.76
N VAL A 436 29.51 -17.27 5.20
CA VAL A 436 29.20 -16.10 4.39
C VAL A 436 30.19 -16.00 3.23
N VAL A 437 29.68 -15.94 2.01
CA VAL A 437 30.48 -15.76 0.80
C VAL A 437 30.18 -14.38 0.24
N ALA A 438 31.23 -13.63 -0.11
CA ALA A 438 31.08 -12.32 -0.73
C ALA A 438 30.41 -12.44 -2.11
N LYS A 439 29.51 -11.51 -2.42
CA LYS A 439 28.91 -11.43 -3.76
C LYS A 439 29.99 -11.09 -4.79
N PRO A 440 29.94 -11.70 -6.00
CA PRO A 440 30.90 -11.40 -7.05
C PRO A 440 30.68 -10.00 -7.63
N ALA A 441 31.70 -9.47 -8.30
CA ALA A 441 31.54 -8.30 -9.15
C ALA A 441 30.56 -8.54 -10.30
N ASN A 442 30.03 -7.44 -10.87
CA ASN A 442 29.12 -7.50 -12.01
C ASN A 442 29.72 -8.29 -13.19
N GLY A 443 28.95 -9.23 -13.75
CA GLY A 443 29.33 -10.01 -14.93
C GLY A 443 30.46 -11.04 -14.74
N VAL A 444 30.91 -11.29 -13.50
CA VAL A 444 32.08 -12.16 -13.22
C VAL A 444 31.73 -13.25 -12.20
N LEU A 445 32.13 -14.51 -12.43
CA LEU A 445 32.02 -15.56 -11.40
C LEU A 445 33.15 -15.45 -10.36
N LEU A 446 32.90 -15.81 -9.09
CA LEU A 446 33.97 -15.85 -8.07
C LEU A 446 35.07 -16.84 -8.44
N ARG A 447 34.69 -18.02 -8.95
CA ARG A 447 35.60 -19.12 -9.30
C ARG A 447 35.33 -19.58 -10.74
N PRO A 448 35.75 -18.83 -11.77
CA PRO A 448 35.36 -19.09 -13.17
C PRO A 448 36.02 -20.35 -13.77
N ASP A 449 37.19 -20.71 -13.26
CA ASP A 449 38.09 -21.77 -13.75
C ASP A 449 38.45 -22.82 -12.67
N SER A 450 37.92 -22.63 -11.47
CA SER A 450 38.13 -23.45 -10.29
C SER A 450 36.81 -23.55 -9.51
N GLY A 451 36.79 -24.28 -8.40
CA GLY A 451 35.61 -24.28 -7.55
C GLY A 451 35.70 -25.32 -6.45
N TYR A 452 34.72 -25.29 -5.55
CA TYR A 452 34.69 -26.19 -4.42
C TYR A 452 34.54 -27.65 -4.84
N ASN A 453 35.27 -28.54 -4.16
CA ASN A 453 35.33 -29.98 -4.48
C ASN A 453 35.52 -30.29 -5.98
N GLY A 454 36.24 -29.42 -6.70
CA GLY A 454 36.53 -29.57 -8.13
C GLY A 454 35.38 -29.19 -9.08
N VAL A 455 34.25 -28.70 -8.57
CA VAL A 455 33.11 -28.25 -9.38
C VAL A 455 33.32 -26.79 -9.77
N ILE A 456 33.64 -26.54 -11.04
CA ILE A 456 33.94 -25.20 -11.57
C ILE A 456 32.73 -24.27 -11.34
N GLY A 457 32.98 -23.09 -10.78
CA GLY A 457 31.95 -22.10 -10.46
C GLY A 457 31.37 -22.22 -9.06
N ALA A 458 31.50 -23.37 -8.38
CA ALA A 458 30.97 -23.55 -7.04
C ALA A 458 31.69 -22.68 -6.01
N ASN A 459 30.92 -21.93 -5.22
CA ASN A 459 31.42 -20.90 -4.32
C ASN A 459 31.62 -21.35 -2.86
N ASP A 460 31.18 -22.58 -2.50
CA ASP A 460 31.19 -23.22 -1.16
C ASP A 460 30.36 -22.60 -0.02
N GLY A 461 29.52 -21.61 -0.33
CA GLY A 461 28.44 -21.15 0.54
C GLY A 461 27.27 -22.16 0.59
N CYS A 462 27.59 -23.45 0.75
CA CYS A 462 26.67 -24.58 0.57
C CYS A 462 26.09 -24.69 -0.85
N SER A 463 26.97 -24.60 -1.85
CA SER A 463 26.63 -24.84 -3.25
C SER A 463 26.00 -26.21 -3.46
N VAL A 464 24.99 -26.26 -4.32
CA VAL A 464 24.30 -27.49 -4.73
C VAL A 464 24.64 -27.83 -6.17
N LEU A 465 24.84 -29.11 -6.46
CA LEU A 465 24.85 -29.66 -7.80
C LEU A 465 23.51 -30.35 -8.07
N PHE A 466 22.86 -29.98 -9.17
CA PHE A 466 21.64 -30.63 -9.63
C PHE A 466 21.81 -31.06 -11.09
N ASP A 467 21.83 -32.36 -11.35
CA ASP A 467 22.08 -32.92 -12.69
C ASP A 467 21.06 -33.99 -13.13
N THR A 468 20.12 -34.32 -12.25
CA THR A 468 19.17 -35.40 -12.45
C THR A 468 17.75 -34.94 -12.15
N PHE A 469 16.86 -35.02 -13.14
CA PHE A 469 15.43 -34.88 -12.92
C PHE A 469 14.92 -36.13 -12.18
N PRO A 470 14.29 -35.97 -11.00
CA PRO A 470 13.89 -37.08 -10.16
C PRO A 470 12.85 -37.96 -10.84
N GLY A 471 12.92 -39.27 -10.57
CA GLY A 471 11.86 -40.20 -10.96
C GLY A 471 10.60 -39.93 -10.15
N HIS A 472 9.44 -40.16 -10.76
CA HIS A 472 8.14 -39.86 -10.17
C HIS A 472 7.09 -40.86 -10.63
N ARG A 473 5.92 -40.89 -9.99
CA ARG A 473 4.79 -41.67 -10.47
C ARG A 473 4.22 -41.05 -11.74
N ASP A 474 3.80 -41.89 -12.68
CA ASP A 474 3.10 -41.47 -13.88
C ASP A 474 1.65 -41.14 -13.51
N ASN A 475 1.11 -40.05 -14.07
CA ASN A 475 -0.23 -39.56 -13.76
C ASN A 475 -1.16 -39.73 -14.97
N SER A 476 -2.36 -40.25 -14.75
CA SER A 476 -3.43 -40.25 -15.75
C SER A 476 -4.77 -39.85 -15.13
N PRO A 477 -5.73 -39.34 -15.92
CA PRO A 477 -7.08 -39.08 -15.42
C PRO A 477 -7.71 -40.36 -14.87
N ASP A 478 -8.23 -40.31 -13.65
CA ASP A 478 -9.04 -41.38 -13.06
C ASP A 478 -10.49 -41.34 -13.57
N ALA A 479 -11.38 -42.16 -12.98
CA ALA A 479 -12.79 -42.20 -13.37
C ALA A 479 -13.54 -40.86 -13.17
N ASN A 480 -13.02 -39.99 -12.31
CA ASN A 480 -13.51 -38.64 -12.08
C ASN A 480 -12.74 -37.61 -12.91
N GLY A 481 -11.80 -38.01 -13.78
CA GLY A 481 -10.96 -37.11 -14.55
C GLY A 481 -9.89 -36.38 -13.73
N VAL A 482 -9.61 -36.85 -12.51
CA VAL A 482 -8.57 -36.30 -11.63
C VAL A 482 -7.21 -36.89 -12.02
N MET A 483 -6.17 -36.07 -12.11
CA MET A 483 -4.83 -36.53 -12.48
C MET A 483 -4.16 -37.24 -11.29
N ALA A 484 -4.22 -38.58 -11.28
CA ALA A 484 -3.72 -39.40 -10.19
C ALA A 484 -2.65 -40.40 -10.64
N PRO A 485 -1.78 -40.87 -9.72
CA PRO A 485 -0.84 -41.94 -9.99
C PRO A 485 -1.54 -43.18 -10.56
N ASN A 486 -1.09 -43.62 -11.74
CA ASN A 486 -1.69 -44.75 -12.45
C ASN A 486 -1.02 -46.10 -12.16
N GLY A 487 -0.13 -46.14 -11.16
CA GLY A 487 0.64 -47.32 -10.78
C GLY A 487 1.91 -47.57 -11.61
N LYS A 488 2.18 -46.76 -12.64
CA LYS A 488 3.44 -46.78 -13.39
C LYS A 488 4.40 -45.74 -12.82
N THR A 489 5.69 -46.06 -12.85
CA THR A 489 6.77 -45.15 -12.45
C THR A 489 7.47 -44.62 -13.71
N ILE A 490 7.81 -43.34 -13.70
CA ILE A 490 8.73 -42.71 -14.63
C ILE A 490 10.10 -42.67 -13.95
N ASP A 491 11.08 -43.30 -14.58
CA ASP A 491 12.44 -43.36 -14.04
C ASP A 491 13.10 -41.98 -14.01
N ALA A 492 14.00 -41.78 -13.04
CA ALA A 492 14.85 -40.60 -13.01
C ALA A 492 15.69 -40.52 -14.28
N ARG A 493 15.97 -39.30 -14.75
CA ARG A 493 16.77 -39.07 -15.95
C ARG A 493 17.70 -37.88 -15.79
N PRO A 494 18.80 -37.80 -16.55
CA PRO A 494 19.58 -36.58 -16.64
C PRO A 494 18.71 -35.38 -17.04
N LEU A 495 19.09 -34.19 -16.57
CA LEU A 495 18.50 -32.94 -17.04
C LEU A 495 18.70 -32.79 -18.55
N ILE A 496 17.80 -32.05 -19.19
CA ILE A 496 17.93 -31.65 -20.59
C ILE A 496 17.59 -30.17 -20.75
N LYS A 497 18.13 -29.54 -21.80
CA LYS A 497 17.76 -28.18 -22.18
C LYS A 497 16.25 -28.08 -22.40
N GLY A 498 15.62 -27.07 -21.82
CA GLY A 498 14.16 -26.86 -21.84
C GLY A 498 13.38 -27.50 -20.70
N ASP A 499 14.01 -28.25 -19.79
CA ASP A 499 13.35 -28.68 -18.55
C ASP A 499 12.88 -27.45 -17.74
N VAL A 500 11.65 -27.52 -17.24
CA VAL A 500 11.05 -26.51 -16.36
C VAL A 500 11.22 -26.98 -14.92
N LEU A 501 11.98 -26.22 -14.14
CA LEU A 501 12.31 -26.52 -12.75
C LEU A 501 11.63 -25.51 -11.83
N GLU A 502 10.93 -26.03 -10.83
CA GLU A 502 10.47 -25.24 -9.68
C GLU A 502 11.63 -25.16 -8.70
N PHE A 503 12.04 -23.95 -8.32
CA PHE A 503 13.13 -23.72 -7.38
C PHE A 503 12.63 -22.89 -6.21
N SER A 504 12.94 -23.36 -5.01
CA SER A 504 12.85 -22.54 -3.80
C SER A 504 14.12 -22.71 -2.98
N SER A 505 14.54 -21.62 -2.36
CA SER A 505 15.59 -21.59 -1.35
C SER A 505 14.95 -21.38 0.02
N SER A 506 15.73 -21.56 1.08
CA SER A 506 15.31 -21.29 2.44
C SER A 506 16.37 -20.48 3.13
N PHE A 507 15.93 -19.66 4.07
CA PHE A 507 16.81 -18.95 4.98
C PHE A 507 16.70 -19.65 6.32
N PHE A 508 17.71 -20.42 6.70
CA PHE A 508 17.74 -21.11 7.98
C PHE A 508 19.10 -20.88 8.62
N THR A 509 19.16 -20.07 9.67
CA THR A 509 20.36 -19.87 10.49
C THR A 509 20.11 -20.36 11.91
N THR A 510 20.94 -19.94 12.87
CA THR A 510 20.72 -20.21 14.29
C THR A 510 20.45 -18.93 15.07
N ARG A 511 19.77 -19.08 16.21
CA ARG A 511 19.48 -17.98 17.13
C ARG A 511 20.77 -17.31 17.61
N GLU A 512 21.82 -18.09 17.87
CA GLU A 512 23.13 -17.58 18.31
C GLU A 512 23.78 -16.66 17.27
N ILE A 513 23.67 -16.99 15.97
CA ILE A 513 24.21 -16.16 14.89
C ILE A 513 23.46 -14.83 14.78
N MET A 514 22.14 -14.87 14.85
CA MET A 514 21.32 -13.67 14.76
C MET A 514 21.46 -12.79 16.02
N ASP A 515 21.62 -13.38 17.21
CA ASP A 515 21.92 -12.66 18.45
C ASP A 515 23.28 -11.97 18.39
N ALA A 516 24.31 -12.65 17.86
CA ALA A 516 25.63 -12.05 17.64
C ALA A 516 25.58 -10.89 16.64
N ALA A 517 24.62 -10.89 15.72
CA ALA A 517 24.36 -9.80 14.79
C ALA A 517 23.44 -8.70 15.36
N GLY A 518 22.88 -8.90 16.55
CA GLY A 518 22.00 -7.93 17.22
C GLY A 518 20.55 -7.91 16.72
N ASP A 519 20.09 -8.95 16.00
CA ASP A 519 18.74 -9.00 15.41
C ASP A 519 17.89 -10.05 16.13
N SER A 520 16.95 -9.63 16.96
CA SER A 520 16.14 -10.52 17.81
C SER A 520 14.93 -11.19 17.13
N HIS A 521 14.67 -10.91 15.85
CA HIS A 521 13.48 -11.42 15.16
C HIS A 521 13.72 -12.86 14.66
N GLY A 522 12.76 -13.44 13.94
CA GLY A 522 12.86 -14.81 13.45
C GLY A 522 14.16 -15.09 12.68
N TYR A 523 14.57 -16.35 12.67
CA TYR A 523 15.85 -16.81 12.10
C TYR A 523 15.67 -17.99 11.13
N ARG A 524 14.41 -18.31 10.79
CA ARG A 524 14.01 -19.32 9.81
C ARG A 524 12.87 -18.77 8.95
N TYR A 525 13.07 -18.72 7.64
CA TYR A 525 12.09 -18.17 6.69
C TYR A 525 11.99 -19.02 5.43
N TYR A 526 10.77 -19.05 4.90
CA TYR A 526 10.52 -19.48 3.52
C TYR A 526 10.82 -18.34 2.55
N THR A 527 10.56 -18.55 1.26
CA THR A 527 10.76 -17.54 0.23
C THR A 527 9.80 -17.68 -0.95
N ASN A 528 9.99 -16.86 -1.98
CA ASN A 528 9.24 -16.95 -3.22
C ASN A 528 9.63 -18.21 -4.01
N GLU A 529 8.65 -18.82 -4.67
CA GLU A 529 8.89 -19.92 -5.59
C GLU A 529 9.20 -19.40 -7.00
N MET A 530 10.31 -19.87 -7.55
CA MET A 530 10.82 -19.43 -8.84
C MET A 530 10.66 -20.54 -9.88
N THR A 531 10.48 -20.14 -11.15
CA THR A 531 10.56 -21.08 -12.27
C THR A 531 11.84 -20.81 -13.05
N TYR A 532 12.67 -21.85 -13.19
CA TYR A 532 13.87 -21.84 -14.01
C TYR A 532 13.71 -22.75 -15.20
N VAL A 533 13.97 -22.26 -16.41
CA VAL A 533 13.94 -23.04 -17.64
C VAL A 533 15.37 -23.29 -18.10
N MET A 534 15.77 -24.57 -18.16
CA MET A 534 17.13 -24.97 -18.56
C MET A 534 17.51 -24.36 -19.90
N GLY A 535 18.61 -23.60 -19.91
CA GLY A 535 19.18 -22.90 -21.06
C GLY A 535 18.58 -21.53 -21.36
N GLN A 536 17.59 -21.08 -20.56
CA GLN A 536 16.92 -19.78 -20.71
C GLN A 536 16.96 -18.92 -19.44
N GLY A 537 16.91 -19.53 -18.25
CA GLY A 537 16.96 -18.82 -16.97
C GLY A 537 15.59 -18.68 -16.30
N LEU A 538 15.43 -17.63 -15.48
CA LEU A 538 14.20 -17.37 -14.74
C LEU A 538 13.04 -16.97 -15.66
N SER A 539 11.85 -17.43 -15.31
CA SER A 539 10.62 -17.08 -16.02
C SER A 539 9.46 -16.85 -15.05
N PRO A 540 8.63 -15.80 -15.25
CA PRO A 540 7.33 -15.70 -14.60
C PRO A 540 6.46 -16.90 -14.94
N TRP A 541 5.56 -17.30 -14.03
CA TRP A 541 4.87 -18.58 -14.14
C TRP A 541 3.39 -18.53 -13.75
N TYR A 542 2.66 -19.54 -14.21
CA TYR A 542 1.32 -19.87 -13.78
C TYR A 542 1.23 -21.39 -13.53
N GLY A 543 0.26 -21.81 -12.73
CA GLY A 543 0.08 -23.20 -12.35
C GLY A 543 -0.82 -23.95 -13.32
N VAL A 544 -0.39 -25.14 -13.77
CA VAL A 544 -1.16 -26.06 -14.62
C VAL A 544 -1.46 -27.37 -13.90
N GLN A 545 -2.37 -28.18 -14.45
CA GLN A 545 -2.60 -29.54 -13.94
C GLN A 545 -1.38 -30.44 -14.20
N PRO A 546 -1.03 -31.37 -13.29
CA PRO A 546 -1.65 -31.58 -11.98
C PRO A 546 -1.26 -30.54 -10.93
N ARG A 547 -2.22 -30.15 -10.07
CA ARG A 547 -2.00 -29.45 -8.79
C ARG A 547 -1.19 -28.15 -8.89
N LEU A 548 -1.50 -27.28 -9.86
CA LEU A 548 -0.78 -26.02 -10.11
C LEU A 548 0.74 -26.19 -10.34
N LYS A 549 1.21 -27.27 -10.98
CA LYS A 549 2.61 -27.40 -11.41
C LYS A 549 3.05 -26.17 -12.22
N ASN A 550 4.26 -25.66 -12.02
CA ASN A 550 4.72 -24.47 -12.75
C ASN A 550 4.81 -24.72 -14.26
N GLN A 551 4.31 -23.75 -15.00
CA GLN A 551 4.58 -23.56 -16.42
C GLN A 551 5.00 -22.11 -16.65
N PRO A 552 6.05 -21.86 -17.46
CA PRO A 552 6.42 -20.51 -17.89
C PRO A 552 5.25 -19.78 -18.53
N LEU A 553 5.06 -18.52 -18.15
CA LEU A 553 4.08 -17.65 -18.75
C LEU A 553 4.50 -17.29 -20.19
N PRO A 554 3.57 -17.33 -21.18
CA PRO A 554 3.85 -16.87 -22.53
C PRO A 554 4.19 -15.38 -22.55
N ALA A 555 5.08 -14.98 -23.46
CA ALA A 555 5.50 -13.59 -23.63
C ALA A 555 4.32 -12.61 -23.81
N ALA A 556 3.23 -13.06 -24.44
CA ALA A 556 2.03 -12.25 -24.63
C ALA A 556 1.40 -11.75 -23.33
N THR A 557 1.60 -12.46 -22.22
CA THR A 557 1.06 -12.12 -20.88
C THR A 557 1.99 -11.23 -20.04
N LEU A 558 3.23 -11.04 -20.48
CA LEU A 558 4.28 -10.40 -19.69
C LEU A 558 4.22 -8.87 -19.78
N GLN A 559 3.37 -8.24 -18.96
CA GLN A 559 3.17 -6.79 -18.99
C GLN A 559 4.42 -5.99 -18.62
N GLY A 560 5.25 -6.51 -17.72
CA GLY A 560 6.54 -5.92 -17.33
C GLY A 560 7.75 -6.57 -18.00
N GLY A 561 7.56 -7.30 -19.12
CA GLY A 561 8.61 -8.10 -19.73
C GLY A 561 9.01 -9.31 -18.87
N THR A 562 10.26 -9.78 -18.98
CA THR A 562 10.73 -10.98 -18.27
C THR A 562 10.71 -10.84 -16.74
N GLY A 563 10.67 -9.61 -16.23
CA GLY A 563 10.55 -9.30 -14.81
C GLY A 563 9.11 -9.23 -14.27
N SER A 564 8.09 -9.59 -15.06
CA SER A 564 6.68 -9.58 -14.60
C SER A 564 6.46 -10.48 -13.39
N ILE A 565 5.56 -10.09 -12.48
CA ILE A 565 5.20 -10.88 -11.30
C ILE A 565 4.27 -12.02 -11.74
N SER A 566 4.56 -13.24 -11.27
CA SER A 566 3.76 -14.45 -11.52
C SER A 566 2.32 -14.34 -10.98
N TYR A 567 1.46 -15.28 -11.37
CA TYR A 567 0.11 -15.36 -10.78
C TYR A 567 0.19 -15.68 -9.29
N ASP A 568 -0.63 -15.03 -8.49
CA ASP A 568 -0.73 -15.28 -7.05
C ASP A 568 -1.77 -16.35 -6.74
N TYR A 569 -1.33 -17.44 -6.11
CA TYR A 569 -2.15 -18.60 -5.77
C TYR A 569 -2.41 -18.75 -4.26
N ALA A 570 -2.02 -17.76 -3.45
CA ALA A 570 -2.19 -17.81 -2.00
C ALA A 570 -3.25 -16.84 -1.48
N ASP A 571 -4.10 -16.30 -2.36
CA ASP A 571 -5.17 -15.37 -1.95
C ASP A 571 -4.64 -14.11 -1.22
N ASN A 572 -3.55 -13.53 -1.74
CA ASN A 572 -2.90 -12.38 -1.13
C ASN A 572 -2.68 -11.21 -2.11
N ALA A 573 -3.70 -10.96 -2.92
CA ALA A 573 -3.69 -9.91 -3.94
C ALA A 573 -3.47 -8.48 -3.38
N ALA A 574 -3.67 -8.25 -2.08
CA ALA A 574 -3.37 -7.00 -1.40
C ALA A 574 -1.88 -6.60 -1.50
N PHE A 575 -0.96 -7.57 -1.62
CA PHE A 575 0.48 -7.33 -1.74
C PHE A 575 0.99 -7.34 -3.17
N MET A 576 0.13 -7.58 -4.17
CA MET A 576 0.54 -7.74 -5.57
C MET A 576 1.34 -6.53 -6.07
N PHE A 577 0.94 -5.31 -5.69
CA PHE A 577 1.62 -4.08 -6.11
C PHE A 577 2.87 -3.73 -5.30
N GLN A 578 3.24 -4.56 -4.33
CA GLN A 578 4.39 -4.36 -3.44
C GLN A 578 5.56 -5.27 -3.79
N GLN A 579 5.45 -6.06 -4.87
CA GLN A 579 6.45 -7.08 -5.20
C GLN A 579 7.57 -6.53 -6.09
N PRO A 580 8.82 -7.00 -5.90
CA PRO A 580 9.91 -6.69 -6.80
C PRO A 580 9.74 -7.41 -8.15
N HIS A 581 10.56 -7.05 -9.13
CA HIS A 581 10.71 -7.86 -10.34
C HIS A 581 11.05 -9.32 -10.02
N THR A 582 10.46 -10.28 -10.75
CA THR A 582 10.80 -11.72 -10.63
C THR A 582 12.28 -11.99 -10.89
N THR A 583 12.95 -11.14 -11.67
CA THR A 583 14.38 -11.27 -11.99
C THR A 583 15.25 -10.30 -11.19
N ILE A 584 14.77 -9.77 -10.05
CA ILE A 584 15.53 -8.80 -9.24
C ILE A 584 16.90 -9.36 -8.85
N GLY A 585 17.96 -8.55 -8.98
CA GLY A 585 19.34 -8.91 -8.66
C GLY A 585 19.58 -9.23 -7.18
N MET A 586 20.66 -9.95 -6.91
CA MET A 586 21.07 -10.40 -5.57
C MET A 586 21.35 -9.24 -4.62
N GLU A 587 21.92 -8.15 -5.11
CA GLU A 587 22.13 -6.94 -4.32
C GLU A 587 20.92 -6.01 -4.37
N ASN A 588 20.23 -5.98 -5.51
CA ASN A 588 19.08 -5.11 -5.69
C ASN A 588 17.90 -5.49 -4.79
N MET A 589 17.76 -6.76 -4.40
CA MET A 589 16.76 -7.14 -3.39
C MET A 589 16.96 -6.40 -2.06
N GLN A 590 18.22 -6.20 -1.61
CA GLN A 590 18.50 -5.42 -0.40
C GLN A 590 18.14 -3.95 -0.59
N ARG A 591 18.50 -3.35 -1.75
CA ARG A 591 18.11 -1.97 -2.09
C ARG A 591 16.59 -1.78 -2.11
N PHE A 592 15.88 -2.76 -2.66
CA PHE A 592 14.43 -2.79 -2.72
C PHE A 592 13.80 -2.77 -1.32
N VAL A 593 14.22 -3.66 -0.42
CA VAL A 593 13.64 -3.73 0.92
C VAL A 593 14.00 -2.51 1.79
N GLU A 594 15.21 -1.96 1.64
CA GLU A 594 15.62 -0.72 2.32
C GLU A 594 14.83 0.49 1.81
N GLY A 595 14.54 0.56 0.51
CA GLY A 595 13.68 1.60 -0.04
C GLY A 595 12.21 1.44 0.37
N ARG A 596 11.70 0.21 0.39
CA ARG A 596 10.35 -0.12 0.91
C ARG A 596 10.21 0.36 2.36
N ARG A 597 11.23 0.12 3.20
CA ARG A 597 11.26 0.57 4.60
C ARG A 597 10.93 2.05 4.70
N TRP A 598 11.59 2.88 3.90
CA TRP A 598 11.38 4.33 3.87
C TRP A 598 9.99 4.76 3.38
N ILE A 599 9.46 4.12 2.34
CA ILE A 599 8.11 4.39 1.82
C ILE A 599 7.01 4.09 2.86
N HIS A 600 7.28 3.13 3.75
CA HIS A 600 6.36 2.65 4.79
C HIS A 600 6.60 3.32 6.15
N THR A 601 7.59 4.21 6.28
CA THR A 601 7.86 4.94 7.52
C THR A 601 6.91 6.13 7.68
N ASN A 602 6.32 6.25 8.87
CA ASN A 602 5.73 7.48 9.37
C ASN A 602 6.85 8.50 9.67
N LEU A 603 7.00 9.55 8.87
CA LEU A 603 8.09 10.53 8.96
C LEU A 603 7.95 11.54 10.12
N TRP A 604 7.02 11.29 11.05
CA TRP A 604 6.98 11.93 12.36
C TRP A 604 7.47 10.99 13.47
N THR A 605 6.87 9.81 13.58
CA THR A 605 7.16 8.87 14.69
C THR A 605 8.32 7.92 14.39
N GLY A 606 8.68 7.72 13.12
CA GLY A 606 9.64 6.70 12.66
C GLY A 606 9.03 5.30 12.57
N GLU A 607 7.80 5.08 13.04
CA GLU A 607 7.13 3.78 13.03
C GLU A 607 6.76 3.35 11.61
N HIS A 608 6.62 2.04 11.42
CA HIS A 608 6.16 1.46 10.16
C HIS A 608 4.65 1.24 10.16
N ASN A 609 4.04 1.21 8.97
CA ASN A 609 2.62 0.86 8.84
C ASN A 609 2.36 -0.62 9.19
N GLU A 610 3.39 -1.46 9.08
CA GLU A 610 3.38 -2.85 9.50
C GLU A 610 3.91 -2.99 10.93
N ALA A 611 3.24 -3.85 11.70
CA ALA A 611 3.65 -4.18 13.05
C ALA A 611 5.03 -4.88 13.09
N ASP A 612 5.63 -4.91 14.28
CA ASP A 612 6.84 -5.69 14.60
C ASP A 612 8.11 -5.34 13.80
N ASN A 613 8.11 -4.25 13.02
CA ASN A 613 9.32 -3.72 12.38
C ASN A 613 10.04 -2.72 13.29
N ASP A 614 11.37 -2.73 13.24
CA ASP A 614 12.19 -1.78 13.98
C ASP A 614 11.99 -0.38 13.43
N ARG A 615 11.70 0.53 14.35
CA ARG A 615 11.49 1.95 14.05
C ARG A 615 12.64 2.54 13.24
N ASN A 616 12.30 3.33 12.23
CA ASN A 616 13.27 4.10 11.46
C ASN A 616 13.53 5.46 12.14
N ASP A 617 14.43 5.46 13.11
CA ASP A 617 14.80 6.66 13.88
C ASP A 617 15.29 7.83 12.99
N ALA A 618 15.95 7.53 11.87
CA ALA A 618 16.44 8.53 10.92
C ALA A 618 15.30 9.27 10.20
N GLY A 619 14.10 8.68 10.15
CA GLY A 619 12.90 9.28 9.57
C GLY A 619 12.08 10.12 10.55
N MET A 620 12.43 10.14 11.85
CA MET A 620 11.66 10.84 12.87
C MET A 620 11.73 12.36 12.72
N HIS A 621 10.62 13.02 13.00
CA HIS A 621 10.50 14.49 13.04
C HIS A 621 10.97 15.23 11.77
N LEU A 622 10.99 14.55 10.62
CA LEU A 622 11.26 15.18 9.32
C LEU A 622 10.01 15.87 8.75
N GLN A 623 8.82 15.40 9.15
CA GLN A 623 7.53 15.97 8.76
C GLN A 623 7.26 17.35 9.39
N GLY A 624 6.71 18.25 8.59
CA GLY A 624 6.33 19.60 9.00
C GLY A 624 5.04 19.66 9.80
N PRO A 625 4.69 20.86 10.33
CA PRO A 625 3.51 21.06 11.16
C PRO A 625 2.19 20.83 10.43
N ARG A 626 2.17 20.88 9.10
CA ARG A 626 0.98 20.67 8.26
C ARG A 626 1.33 19.71 7.14
N PHE A 627 0.48 18.74 6.85
CA PHE A 627 0.72 17.66 5.87
C PHE A 627 -0.63 17.05 5.42
N ASN A 628 -0.63 16.15 4.44
CA ASN A 628 -1.79 15.30 4.14
C ASN A 628 -1.63 13.94 4.82
N GLN A 629 -0.53 13.24 4.58
CA GLN A 629 -0.24 11.94 5.22
C GLN A 629 1.17 11.89 5.82
N SER A 630 1.37 11.02 6.81
CA SER A 630 2.66 10.83 7.48
C SER A 630 3.55 9.75 6.85
N SER A 631 3.02 8.91 5.97
CA SER A 631 3.78 7.97 5.13
C SER A 631 3.29 8.02 3.68
N CYS A 632 4.13 7.67 2.70
CA CYS A 632 3.74 7.63 1.28
C CYS A 632 2.53 6.71 1.05
N PHE A 633 2.52 5.60 1.79
CA PHE A 633 1.48 4.59 1.76
C PHE A 633 0.11 5.09 2.27
N GLY A 634 0.06 6.15 3.09
CA GLY A 634 -1.20 6.78 3.50
C GLY A 634 -2.03 7.31 2.34
N CYS A 635 -1.37 7.75 1.25
CA CYS A 635 -2.05 8.11 0.00
C CYS A 635 -2.08 6.94 -1.00
N HIS A 636 -1.00 6.16 -1.06
CA HIS A 636 -0.84 5.02 -1.98
C HIS A 636 -1.15 3.69 -1.28
N ILE A 637 -2.44 3.45 -0.98
CA ILE A 637 -2.91 2.28 -0.22
C ILE A 637 -2.40 0.99 -0.87
N ASN A 638 -1.54 0.23 -0.17
CA ASN A 638 -0.90 -0.99 -0.69
C ASN A 638 -0.19 -0.78 -2.05
N ASN A 639 0.45 0.38 -2.26
CA ASN A 639 1.00 0.84 -3.55
C ASN A 639 -0.02 1.10 -4.66
N GLY A 640 -1.31 1.01 -4.35
CA GLY A 640 -2.43 1.27 -5.23
C GLY A 640 -2.89 2.72 -5.23
N ARG A 641 -4.19 2.89 -5.33
CA ARG A 641 -4.86 4.20 -5.41
C ARG A 641 -5.24 4.72 -4.03
N SER A 642 -5.44 6.03 -3.95
CA SER A 642 -6.06 6.66 -2.78
C SER A 642 -7.51 6.24 -2.63
N ALA A 643 -8.05 6.37 -1.42
CA ALA A 643 -9.47 6.17 -1.18
C ALA A 643 -10.31 7.12 -2.05
N ALA A 644 -11.43 6.61 -2.57
CA ALA A 644 -12.37 7.40 -3.35
C ALA A 644 -13.25 8.27 -2.43
N PRO A 645 -13.67 9.46 -2.89
CA PRO A 645 -14.78 10.17 -2.26
C PRO A 645 -16.07 9.36 -2.41
N THR A 646 -16.71 9.02 -1.29
CA THR A 646 -17.91 8.17 -1.24
C THR A 646 -19.05 8.75 -0.42
N VAL A 647 -18.75 9.49 0.65
CA VAL A 647 -19.75 10.04 1.57
C VAL A 647 -19.52 11.54 1.81
N ILE A 648 -20.60 12.31 1.95
CA ILE A 648 -20.53 13.75 2.21
C ILE A 648 -19.75 14.00 3.51
N ASN A 649 -19.03 15.11 3.59
CA ASN A 649 -18.10 15.47 4.65
C ASN A 649 -16.83 14.62 4.74
N GLN A 650 -16.62 13.64 3.85
CA GLN A 650 -15.38 12.87 3.81
C GLN A 650 -14.22 13.80 3.49
N ARG A 651 -13.21 13.83 4.37
CA ARG A 651 -11.96 14.54 4.14
C ARG A 651 -11.17 13.86 3.02
N LEU A 652 -10.52 14.66 2.17
CA LEU A 652 -9.80 14.19 0.98
C LEU A 652 -8.28 14.15 1.18
N ASP A 653 -7.82 13.92 2.40
CA ASP A 653 -6.41 13.96 2.81
C ASP A 653 -5.59 12.74 2.39
N THR A 654 -6.20 11.76 1.73
CA THR A 654 -5.49 10.69 0.98
C THR A 654 -5.31 11.03 -0.50
N MET A 655 -5.92 12.14 -0.96
CA MET A 655 -5.78 12.70 -2.30
C MET A 655 -4.96 13.99 -2.24
N ALA A 656 -4.33 14.37 -3.37
CA ALA A 656 -3.66 15.66 -3.49
C ALA A 656 -4.64 16.72 -4.03
N VAL A 657 -4.69 17.89 -3.39
CA VAL A 657 -5.40 19.06 -3.91
C VAL A 657 -4.38 20.13 -4.27
N ARG A 658 -4.12 20.32 -5.57
CA ARG A 658 -3.23 21.38 -6.07
C ARG A 658 -4.00 22.70 -6.14
N THR A 659 -3.33 23.80 -5.82
CA THR A 659 -3.95 25.13 -5.71
C THR A 659 -3.10 26.20 -6.37
N ALA A 660 -3.77 27.20 -6.94
CA ALA A 660 -3.14 28.36 -7.53
C ALA A 660 -4.06 29.59 -7.41
N ALA A 661 -3.47 30.77 -7.34
CA ALA A 661 -4.18 32.04 -7.49
C ALA A 661 -4.55 32.29 -8.96
N SER A 662 -3.67 31.90 -9.88
CA SER A 662 -3.89 31.93 -11.32
C SER A 662 -2.99 30.91 -12.01
N THR A 663 -3.37 30.54 -13.23
CA THR A 663 -2.57 29.66 -14.07
C THR A 663 -2.67 30.13 -15.52
N GLU A 664 -1.54 30.11 -16.21
CA GLU A 664 -1.39 30.45 -17.61
C GLU A 664 -0.49 29.40 -18.27
N ALA A 665 -0.51 29.30 -19.60
CA ALA A 665 0.33 28.33 -20.30
C ALA A 665 1.81 28.57 -19.95
N GLY A 666 2.47 27.54 -19.39
CA GLY A 666 3.87 27.60 -18.97
C GLY A 666 4.14 28.14 -17.57
N THR A 667 3.16 28.62 -16.83
CA THR A 667 3.40 29.19 -15.48
C THR A 667 2.14 29.15 -14.62
N TYR A 668 2.29 28.83 -13.34
CA TYR A 668 1.21 29.05 -12.37
C TYR A 668 1.70 29.86 -11.16
N TRP A 669 0.77 30.58 -10.52
CA TRP A 669 1.02 31.32 -9.30
C TRP A 669 0.40 30.58 -8.12
N PRO A 670 1.19 30.11 -7.14
CA PRO A 670 0.68 29.43 -5.97
C PRO A 670 -0.39 30.25 -5.24
N ASP A 671 -1.37 29.58 -4.63
CA ASP A 671 -2.40 30.24 -3.84
C ASP A 671 -1.77 30.88 -2.59
N SER A 672 -2.20 32.08 -2.20
CA SER A 672 -1.59 32.78 -1.07
C SER A 672 -1.92 32.13 0.28
N HIS A 673 -2.95 31.30 0.40
CA HIS A 673 -3.31 30.63 1.65
C HIS A 673 -2.76 29.21 1.70
N TYR A 674 -2.84 28.49 0.57
CA TYR A 674 -2.49 27.07 0.50
C TYR A 674 -1.15 26.79 -0.18
N GLY A 675 -0.55 27.77 -0.85
CA GLY A 675 0.61 27.53 -1.71
C GLY A 675 0.24 26.71 -2.94
N VAL A 676 1.15 25.84 -3.39
CA VAL A 676 0.95 24.95 -4.55
C VAL A 676 0.06 23.75 -4.27
N ALA A 677 -0.13 23.38 -2.99
CA ALA A 677 -0.90 22.22 -2.58
C ALA A 677 -1.44 22.38 -1.16
N VAL A 678 -2.69 21.95 -0.96
CA VAL A 678 -3.32 21.95 0.37
C VAL A 678 -2.69 20.86 1.24
N GLN A 679 -2.38 21.22 2.49
CA GLN A 679 -1.94 20.33 3.57
C GLN A 679 -2.99 20.32 4.67
N MET A 680 -3.82 19.28 4.70
CA MET A 680 -5.13 19.25 5.38
C MET A 680 -5.06 18.84 6.86
N ASN A 681 -4.01 18.15 7.26
CA ASN A 681 -3.76 17.70 8.63
C ASN A 681 -2.65 18.55 9.25
N ALA A 682 -2.64 18.62 10.57
CA ALA A 682 -1.64 19.39 11.29
C ALA A 682 -1.29 18.81 12.66
N ARG A 683 -0.12 19.22 13.15
CA ARG A 683 0.48 18.73 14.39
C ARG A 683 1.36 19.80 15.02
N SER A 684 1.29 19.87 16.35
CA SER A 684 2.25 20.63 17.15
C SER A 684 3.67 20.08 16.98
N THR A 685 4.60 20.86 16.46
CA THR A 685 6.00 20.44 16.33
C THR A 685 6.72 20.29 17.67
N THR A 686 6.14 20.79 18.77
CA THR A 686 6.71 20.69 20.12
C THR A 686 6.12 19.52 20.90
N SER A 687 4.79 19.37 20.92
CA SER A 687 4.13 18.32 21.72
C SER A 687 3.81 17.05 20.92
N GLY A 688 3.78 17.15 19.58
CA GLY A 688 3.31 16.09 18.72
C GLY A 688 1.79 15.89 18.71
N ALA A 689 1.02 16.68 19.46
CA ALA A 689 -0.44 16.60 19.48
C ALA A 689 -1.03 16.99 18.12
N ALA A 690 -2.12 16.33 17.73
CA ALA A 690 -2.89 16.71 16.55
C ALA A 690 -3.48 18.11 16.73
N GLU A 691 -3.48 18.89 15.65
CA GLU A 691 -4.04 20.24 15.62
C GLU A 691 -4.94 20.36 14.39
N ASN A 692 -6.01 21.17 14.47
CA ASN A 692 -6.82 21.50 13.30
C ASN A 692 -6.53 22.95 12.89
N TRP A 693 -5.85 23.16 11.76
CA TRP A 693 -5.50 24.48 11.24
C TRP A 693 -6.45 25.00 10.15
N GLY A 694 -7.63 24.40 9.99
CA GLY A 694 -8.64 24.96 9.10
C GLY A 694 -8.31 24.85 7.61
N THR A 695 -7.45 23.90 7.23
CA THR A 695 -7.00 23.71 5.85
C THR A 695 -7.64 22.50 5.17
N GLY A 696 -8.62 21.85 5.81
CA GLY A 696 -9.28 20.68 5.26
C GLY A 696 -10.02 20.94 3.95
N VAL A 697 -10.05 19.92 3.10
CA VAL A 697 -10.92 19.82 1.90
C VAL A 697 -11.78 18.59 2.07
N TRP A 698 -13.10 18.72 1.83
CA TRP A 698 -14.04 17.61 1.95
C TRP A 698 -14.99 17.51 0.78
N LEU A 699 -15.58 16.34 0.64
CA LEU A 699 -16.68 16.09 -0.29
C LEU A 699 -17.95 16.82 0.17
N ALA A 700 -18.38 17.81 -0.60
CA ALA A 700 -19.64 18.55 -0.36
C ALA A 700 -20.84 17.91 -1.05
N GLY A 701 -20.62 16.99 -1.99
CA GLY A 701 -21.66 16.27 -2.71
C GLY A 701 -21.20 15.79 -4.07
N PHE A 702 -22.15 15.41 -4.91
CA PHE A 702 -21.88 14.99 -6.30
C PHE A 702 -22.77 15.75 -7.28
N GLU A 703 -22.22 16.04 -8.46
CA GLU A 703 -23.00 16.34 -9.65
C GLU A 703 -23.26 15.04 -10.39
N TYR A 704 -24.52 14.80 -10.75
CA TYR A 704 -24.92 13.60 -11.45
C TYR A 704 -25.26 13.91 -12.91
N SER A 705 -24.88 13.00 -13.79
CA SER A 705 -25.30 12.96 -15.18
C SER A 705 -25.59 11.51 -15.57
N SER A 706 -26.09 11.29 -16.78
CA SER A 706 -26.42 9.94 -17.26
C SER A 706 -25.94 9.75 -18.68
N ALA A 707 -25.43 8.56 -18.97
CA ALA A 707 -25.14 8.09 -20.32
C ALA A 707 -26.05 6.91 -20.66
N VAL A 708 -26.48 6.80 -21.92
CA VAL A 708 -27.32 5.70 -22.40
C VAL A 708 -26.50 4.83 -23.32
N LEU A 709 -26.46 3.53 -23.03
CA LEU A 709 -25.80 2.52 -23.86
C LEU A 709 -26.73 2.08 -25.01
N GLY A 710 -26.17 1.46 -26.05
CA GLY A 710 -26.89 1.05 -27.25
C GLY A 710 -27.99 0.00 -27.00
N ASP A 711 -27.97 -0.69 -25.86
CA ASP A 711 -29.01 -1.62 -25.42
C ASP A 711 -30.11 -0.94 -24.56
N GLY A 712 -30.03 0.37 -24.36
CA GLY A 712 -30.95 1.15 -23.54
C GLY A 712 -30.59 1.23 -22.05
N THR A 713 -29.52 0.56 -21.61
CA THR A 713 -29.04 0.65 -20.23
C THR A 713 -28.62 2.08 -19.91
N VAL A 714 -29.15 2.65 -18.82
CA VAL A 714 -28.76 3.97 -18.33
C VAL A 714 -27.68 3.80 -17.27
N VAL A 715 -26.52 4.41 -17.51
CA VAL A 715 -25.41 4.47 -16.57
C VAL A 715 -25.39 5.85 -15.94
N GLU A 716 -25.55 5.92 -14.62
CA GLU A 716 -25.38 7.15 -13.85
C GLU A 716 -23.89 7.45 -13.70
N LEU A 717 -23.49 8.67 -14.02
CA LEU A 717 -22.16 9.21 -13.82
C LEU A 717 -22.22 10.23 -12.68
N ARG A 718 -21.13 10.35 -11.92
CA ARG A 718 -21.00 11.35 -10.86
C ARG A 718 -19.67 12.09 -10.92
N LYS A 719 -19.66 13.37 -10.54
CA LYS A 719 -18.47 14.22 -10.39
C LYS A 719 -18.43 14.79 -8.96
N PRO A 720 -17.34 14.64 -8.21
CA PRO A 720 -17.27 15.14 -6.84
C PRO A 720 -17.29 16.67 -6.80
N LYS A 721 -18.10 17.21 -5.90
CA LYS A 721 -18.08 18.62 -5.47
C LYS A 721 -17.29 18.72 -4.18
N VAL A 722 -16.30 19.59 -4.14
CA VAL A 722 -15.45 19.77 -2.95
C VAL A 722 -15.68 21.13 -2.31
N ALA A 723 -15.49 21.20 -0.99
CA ALA A 723 -15.50 22.44 -0.21
C ALA A 723 -14.23 22.55 0.65
N PHE A 724 -13.90 23.79 1.03
CA PHE A 724 -12.67 24.15 1.75
C PHE A 724 -13.00 24.76 3.12
N GLU A 725 -12.17 24.47 4.13
CA GLU A 725 -12.36 24.94 5.53
C GLU A 725 -12.04 26.44 5.62
N GLY A 726 -11.22 26.92 4.68
CA GLY A 726 -10.87 28.32 4.46
C GLY A 726 -11.39 28.87 3.12
N PRO A 727 -10.79 29.95 2.59
CA PRO A 727 -11.05 30.47 1.24
C PRO A 727 -11.06 29.39 0.17
N THR A 728 -12.04 29.40 -0.74
CA THR A 728 -11.96 28.56 -1.94
C THR A 728 -10.91 29.16 -2.88
N PRO A 729 -9.86 28.43 -3.28
CA PRO A 729 -8.87 28.91 -4.24
C PRO A 729 -9.53 29.25 -5.57
N ALA A 730 -8.98 30.25 -6.27
CA ALA A 730 -9.45 30.60 -7.62
C ALA A 730 -9.21 29.44 -8.61
N VAL A 731 -8.10 28.71 -8.44
CA VAL A 731 -7.71 27.56 -9.27
C VAL A 731 -7.37 26.37 -8.38
N TYR A 732 -7.94 25.20 -8.67
CA TYR A 732 -7.61 23.97 -7.96
C TYR A 732 -7.80 22.70 -8.81
N SER A 733 -7.13 21.63 -8.39
CA SER A 733 -7.18 20.31 -9.04
C SER A 733 -7.15 19.21 -7.98
N VAL A 734 -8.15 18.33 -7.97
CA VAL A 734 -8.22 17.16 -7.09
C VAL A 734 -7.59 15.98 -7.80
N ARG A 735 -6.62 15.31 -7.16
CA ARG A 735 -5.78 14.27 -7.77
C ARG A 735 -5.67 13.05 -6.86
N SER A 736 -6.21 11.93 -7.31
CA SER A 736 -6.03 10.61 -6.70
C SER A 736 -4.58 10.16 -6.82
N ALA A 737 -4.09 9.44 -5.81
CA ALA A 737 -2.80 8.76 -5.90
C ALA A 737 -2.83 7.70 -7.01
N GLN A 738 -1.78 7.65 -7.83
CA GLN A 738 -1.64 6.65 -8.90
C GLN A 738 -0.95 5.39 -8.35
N PRO A 739 -1.24 4.19 -8.89
CA PRO A 739 -0.46 2.99 -8.55
C PRO A 739 1.04 3.19 -8.81
N MET A 740 1.87 2.69 -7.89
CA MET A 740 3.33 2.88 -7.92
C MET A 740 4.11 1.80 -8.69
N ILE A 741 3.43 0.83 -9.30
CA ILE A 741 4.04 -0.32 -9.99
C ILE A 741 4.66 0.03 -11.34
N GLY A 742 5.75 -0.65 -11.70
CA GLY A 742 6.40 -0.54 -13.01
C GLY A 742 7.08 0.80 -13.31
N MET A 743 7.29 1.63 -12.30
CA MET A 743 7.84 2.98 -12.48
C MET A 743 9.25 2.96 -13.09
N GLY A 744 10.12 2.02 -12.71
CA GLY A 744 11.44 1.86 -13.33
C GLY A 744 11.39 1.45 -14.80
N LEU A 745 10.40 0.64 -15.20
CA LEU A 745 10.17 0.31 -16.61
C LEU A 745 9.77 1.54 -17.41
N LEU A 746 8.91 2.41 -16.85
CA LEU A 746 8.51 3.66 -17.49
C LEU A 746 9.67 4.66 -17.57
N GLU A 747 10.53 4.71 -16.55
CA GLU A 747 11.75 5.53 -16.56
C GLU A 747 12.73 5.07 -17.64
N ALA A 748 12.84 3.74 -17.84
CA ALA A 748 13.74 3.14 -18.82
C ALA A 748 13.30 3.29 -20.28
N ILE A 749 12.10 3.79 -20.58
CA ILE A 749 11.66 4.09 -21.94
C ILE A 749 12.48 5.28 -22.47
N PRO A 750 13.18 5.18 -23.62
CA PRO A 750 13.90 6.31 -24.20
C PRO A 750 12.97 7.49 -24.54
N ASP A 751 13.43 8.74 -24.34
CA ASP A 751 12.64 9.95 -24.72
C ASP A 751 12.17 9.88 -26.19
N ALA A 752 13.05 9.38 -27.07
CA ALA A 752 12.74 9.24 -28.50
C ALA A 752 11.56 8.29 -28.78
N GLU A 753 11.36 7.25 -27.97
CA GLU A 753 10.24 6.31 -28.14
C GLU A 753 8.91 7.03 -27.87
N ILE A 754 8.83 7.82 -26.79
CA ILE A 754 7.65 8.62 -26.45
C ILE A 754 7.43 9.72 -27.49
N LEU A 755 8.47 10.50 -27.79
CA LEU A 755 8.39 11.63 -28.72
C LEU A 755 8.05 11.21 -30.16
N SER A 756 8.36 9.97 -30.55
CA SER A 756 7.96 9.43 -31.86
C SER A 756 6.44 9.38 -32.07
N ARG A 757 5.66 9.45 -31.00
CA ARG A 757 4.19 9.36 -31.01
C ARG A 757 3.49 10.71 -30.98
N VAL A 758 4.22 11.80 -30.72
CA VAL A 758 3.68 13.16 -30.76
C VAL A 758 3.25 13.50 -32.18
N ARG A 759 2.02 13.98 -32.35
CA ARG A 759 1.50 14.37 -33.67
C ARG A 759 1.35 15.88 -33.79
N SER A 760 1.72 16.41 -34.95
CA SER A 760 1.44 17.81 -35.32
C SER A 760 0.02 18.00 -35.87
N THR A 761 -0.60 16.91 -36.36
CA THR A 761 -1.96 16.88 -36.87
C THR A 761 -2.73 15.74 -36.21
N PRO A 762 -3.95 15.97 -35.71
CA PRO A 762 -4.81 14.91 -35.20
C PRO A 762 -5.03 13.78 -36.22
N ASP A 763 -5.28 12.57 -35.73
CA ASP A 763 -5.70 11.44 -36.55
C ASP A 763 -7.17 11.53 -36.98
N GLU A 764 -7.71 10.48 -37.60
CA GLU A 764 -9.08 10.45 -38.12
C GLU A 764 -10.17 10.58 -37.05
N ASP A 765 -9.89 10.21 -35.80
CA ASP A 765 -10.80 10.36 -34.67
C ASP A 765 -10.51 11.67 -33.89
N GLY A 766 -9.53 12.46 -34.32
CA GLY A 766 -9.11 13.70 -33.67
C GLY A 766 -8.05 13.49 -32.58
N VAL A 767 -7.44 12.31 -32.47
CA VAL A 767 -6.39 12.04 -31.47
C VAL A 767 -5.06 12.64 -31.93
N GLN A 768 -4.44 13.45 -31.08
CA GLN A 768 -3.18 14.15 -31.36
C GLN A 768 -2.04 13.64 -30.47
N GLY A 769 -2.20 13.66 -29.15
CA GLY A 769 -1.12 13.36 -28.20
C GLY A 769 0.01 14.39 -28.24
N VAL A 770 0.25 15.08 -27.12
CA VAL A 770 1.33 16.07 -27.00
C VAL A 770 2.23 15.81 -25.80
N ALA A 771 3.50 16.18 -25.91
CA ALA A 771 4.45 16.07 -24.81
C ALA A 771 4.34 17.26 -23.85
N ASN A 772 4.63 17.02 -22.57
CA ASN A 772 4.91 18.07 -21.59
C ASN A 772 6.38 18.04 -21.20
N TYR A 773 6.88 19.16 -20.69
CA TYR A 773 8.29 19.30 -20.33
C TYR A 773 8.39 19.92 -18.94
N GLY A 774 9.46 19.57 -18.21
CA GLY A 774 9.72 20.08 -16.87
C GLY A 774 11.18 20.46 -16.69
N TYR A 775 11.44 21.36 -15.74
CA TYR A 775 12.78 21.57 -15.22
C TYR A 775 13.09 20.49 -14.17
N ASP A 776 14.26 19.89 -14.25
CA ASP A 776 14.80 19.12 -13.15
C ASP A 776 15.11 20.07 -11.97
N PRO A 777 14.57 19.85 -10.76
CA PRO A 777 14.72 20.77 -9.64
C PRO A 777 16.14 20.81 -9.08
N GLU A 778 16.98 19.79 -9.31
CA GLU A 778 18.36 19.72 -8.83
C GLU A 778 19.34 20.34 -9.84
N THR A 779 19.10 20.17 -11.15
CA THR A 779 20.04 20.59 -12.19
C THR A 779 19.59 21.79 -13.03
N GLY A 780 18.28 22.11 -13.03
CA GLY A 780 17.67 23.12 -13.90
C GLY A 780 17.57 22.71 -15.37
N ALA A 781 17.96 21.49 -15.74
CA ALA A 781 17.89 21.00 -17.11
C ALA A 781 16.44 20.76 -17.55
N VAL A 782 16.18 20.94 -18.85
CA VAL A 782 14.87 20.64 -19.46
C VAL A 782 14.83 19.15 -19.81
N HIS A 783 13.79 18.46 -19.34
CA HIS A 783 13.57 17.05 -19.64
C HIS A 783 12.11 16.81 -20.05
N LEU A 784 11.88 15.68 -20.71
CA LEU A 784 10.53 15.20 -21.01
C LEU A 784 9.82 14.86 -19.70
N GLY A 785 8.62 15.39 -19.52
CA GLY A 785 7.81 15.09 -18.36
C GLY A 785 7.11 13.73 -18.49
N ARG A 786 7.11 12.95 -17.42
CA ARG A 786 6.68 11.54 -17.41
C ARG A 786 5.71 11.21 -16.28
N TYR A 787 5.88 11.83 -15.13
CA TYR A 787 5.17 11.47 -13.91
C TYR A 787 4.11 12.50 -13.49
N GLY A 788 3.17 12.03 -12.67
CA GLY A 788 1.96 12.75 -12.29
C GLY A 788 0.89 12.76 -13.39
N TRP A 789 -0.27 13.30 -13.04
CA TRP A 789 -1.45 13.37 -13.92
C TRP A 789 -1.29 14.26 -15.15
N LYS A 790 -0.40 15.26 -15.08
CA LYS A 790 -0.13 16.21 -16.17
C LYS A 790 1.28 16.08 -16.73
N ALA A 791 1.95 14.94 -16.53
CA ALA A 791 3.29 14.65 -17.03
C ALA A 791 4.30 15.78 -16.72
N SER A 792 4.32 16.32 -15.50
CA SER A 792 5.09 17.53 -15.18
C SER A 792 6.42 17.25 -14.44
N LYS A 793 6.62 16.01 -13.98
CA LYS A 793 7.83 15.57 -13.29
C LYS A 793 8.66 14.71 -14.23
N VAL A 794 9.98 14.91 -14.19
CA VAL A 794 10.90 14.44 -15.24
C VAL A 794 11.67 13.17 -14.89
N SER A 795 11.75 12.84 -13.60
CA SER A 795 12.43 11.64 -13.08
C SER A 795 11.69 11.11 -11.86
N LEU A 796 11.91 9.85 -11.49
CA LEU A 796 11.35 9.31 -10.25
C LEU A 796 11.87 10.04 -9.02
N ARG A 797 13.14 10.44 -9.05
CA ARG A 797 13.75 11.28 -8.01
C ARG A 797 13.04 12.62 -7.84
N HIS A 798 12.68 13.28 -8.95
CA HIS A 798 11.85 14.49 -8.91
C HIS A 798 10.45 14.18 -8.33
N GLN A 799 9.80 13.09 -8.76
CA GLN A 799 8.49 12.70 -8.23
C GLN A 799 8.52 12.42 -6.71
N VAL A 800 9.52 11.69 -6.21
CA VAL A 800 9.70 11.35 -4.78
C VAL A 800 9.88 12.63 -3.95
N THR A 801 10.82 13.48 -4.32
CA THR A 801 11.14 14.70 -3.56
C THR A 801 10.01 15.73 -3.61
N ASN A 802 9.29 15.82 -4.74
CA ASN A 802 8.12 16.68 -4.86
C ASN A 802 6.95 16.17 -3.99
N ALA A 803 6.62 14.88 -4.04
CA ALA A 803 5.56 14.31 -3.22
C ALA A 803 5.86 14.42 -1.71
N ALA A 804 7.13 14.20 -1.31
CA ALA A 804 7.56 14.37 0.07
C ALA A 804 7.27 15.79 0.59
N LEU A 805 7.56 16.83 -0.19
CA LEU A 805 7.25 18.21 0.21
C LEU A 805 5.74 18.47 0.20
N LEU A 806 5.09 18.21 -0.93
CA LEU A 806 3.73 18.71 -1.15
C LEU A 806 2.71 17.98 -0.28
N ASP A 807 2.86 16.67 -0.15
CA ASP A 807 1.84 15.81 0.43
C ASP A 807 2.21 15.38 1.87
N MET A 808 3.50 15.36 2.22
CA MET A 808 3.96 14.95 3.55
C MET A 808 4.66 16.06 4.33
N SER A 809 4.91 17.22 3.71
CA SER A 809 5.64 18.35 4.30
C SER A 809 7.04 17.98 4.78
N VAL A 810 7.75 17.18 3.99
CA VAL A 810 9.11 16.72 4.25
C VAL A 810 10.03 17.31 3.20
N THR A 811 11.10 17.97 3.66
CA THR A 811 12.08 18.64 2.78
C THR A 811 13.13 17.66 2.25
N SER A 812 13.91 18.11 1.27
CA SER A 812 15.04 17.35 0.70
C SER A 812 16.04 18.33 0.08
N ALA A 813 17.15 17.84 -0.47
CA ALA A 813 18.09 18.71 -1.18
C ALA A 813 17.45 19.46 -2.37
N ALA A 814 16.53 18.83 -3.10
CA ALA A 814 15.79 19.43 -4.21
C ALA A 814 14.78 20.50 -3.75
N TYR A 815 14.27 20.37 -2.52
CA TYR A 815 13.29 21.26 -1.91
C TYR A 815 13.73 21.59 -0.47
N PRO A 816 14.68 22.53 -0.30
CA PRO A 816 15.44 22.67 0.94
C PRO A 816 14.63 23.20 2.12
N ASN A 817 13.47 23.81 1.89
CA ASN A 817 12.59 24.34 2.94
C ASN A 817 11.12 24.31 2.49
N ARG A 818 10.21 24.47 3.45
CA ARG A 818 8.76 24.49 3.17
C ARG A 818 8.25 25.75 2.47
N GLN A 819 9.05 26.82 2.39
CA GLN A 819 8.68 28.01 1.61
C GLN A 819 8.67 27.73 0.10
N CYS A 820 9.26 26.62 -0.35
CA CYS A 820 9.06 26.09 -1.70
C CYS A 820 7.58 25.96 -2.09
N LEU A 821 6.65 25.79 -1.13
CA LEU A 821 5.21 25.79 -1.37
C LEU A 821 4.67 27.14 -1.89
N ALA A 822 5.40 28.23 -1.66
CA ALA A 822 5.06 29.57 -2.12
C ALA A 822 5.66 29.89 -3.52
N GLY A 823 6.35 28.94 -4.15
CA GLY A 823 6.87 29.06 -5.51
C GLY A 823 8.38 29.26 -5.60
N SER A 824 8.89 29.32 -6.82
CA SER A 824 10.31 29.14 -7.12
C SER A 824 11.24 30.19 -6.51
N ALA A 825 10.79 31.43 -6.31
CA ALA A 825 11.63 32.48 -5.70
C ALA A 825 11.97 32.17 -4.24
N HIS A 826 11.11 31.43 -3.55
CA HIS A 826 11.26 31.03 -2.15
C HIS A 826 11.87 29.63 -2.00
N CYS A 827 12.08 28.92 -3.11
CA CYS A 827 12.62 27.57 -3.10
C CYS A 827 14.14 27.57 -3.32
N ASN A 828 14.87 28.03 -2.30
CA ASN A 828 16.32 28.11 -2.36
C ASN A 828 16.93 27.81 -0.98
N ALA A 829 18.16 27.29 -0.96
CA ALA A 829 18.86 26.97 0.29
C ALA A 829 19.34 28.22 1.06
N THR A 830 19.45 29.37 0.39
CA THR A 830 19.93 30.63 0.99
C THR A 830 18.94 31.25 1.98
N ASP A 831 17.65 30.99 1.80
CA ASP A 831 16.59 31.38 2.74
C ASP A 831 16.49 30.43 3.96
N GLY A 832 17.44 29.49 4.06
CA GLY A 832 17.52 28.47 5.11
C GLY A 832 17.17 27.09 4.58
N SER A 833 17.89 26.07 5.05
CA SER A 833 17.57 24.66 4.80
C SER A 833 17.01 24.03 6.07
N GLU A 834 15.89 23.34 5.95
CA GLU A 834 15.25 22.59 7.02
C GLU A 834 15.72 21.13 6.96
N VAL A 835 15.80 20.47 8.11
CA VAL A 835 16.14 19.05 8.18
C VAL A 835 15.05 18.24 7.45
N GLY A 836 15.48 17.38 6.53
CA GLY A 836 14.62 16.59 5.67
C GLY A 836 15.28 15.27 5.28
N LEU A 837 14.80 14.65 4.21
CA LEU A 837 15.33 13.39 3.71
C LEU A 837 16.81 13.54 3.29
N SER A 838 17.65 12.61 3.75
CA SER A 838 19.03 12.52 3.30
C SER A 838 19.10 12.09 1.83
N ALA A 839 20.24 12.33 1.18
CA ALA A 839 20.46 11.88 -0.20
C ALA A 839 20.27 10.36 -0.34
N GLU A 840 20.74 9.59 0.65
CA GLU A 840 20.59 8.13 0.72
C GLU A 840 19.13 7.71 0.87
N ALA A 841 18.34 8.40 1.71
CA ALA A 841 16.91 8.10 1.86
C ALA A 841 16.16 8.34 0.55
N VAL A 842 16.42 9.46 -0.13
CA VAL A 842 15.84 9.75 -1.45
C VAL A 842 16.27 8.71 -2.49
N GLU A 843 17.55 8.32 -2.49
CA GLU A 843 18.07 7.27 -3.38
C GLU A 843 17.34 5.95 -3.13
N ARG A 844 17.25 5.48 -1.89
CA ARG A 844 16.58 4.22 -1.54
C ARG A 844 15.10 4.22 -1.90
N MET A 845 14.37 5.29 -1.59
CA MET A 845 12.98 5.44 -2.02
C MET A 845 12.85 5.38 -3.56
N THR A 846 13.78 6.02 -4.29
CA THR A 846 13.79 5.99 -5.77
C THR A 846 14.07 4.57 -6.30
N GLN A 847 15.05 3.88 -5.73
CA GLN A 847 15.44 2.52 -6.12
C GLN A 847 14.31 1.51 -5.86
N TYR A 848 13.54 1.67 -4.79
CA TYR A 848 12.33 0.87 -4.59
C TYR A 848 11.34 1.01 -5.74
N LEU A 849 11.02 2.25 -6.14
CA LEU A 849 10.10 2.51 -7.26
C LEU A 849 10.67 2.00 -8.59
N GLN A 850 11.99 2.08 -8.79
CA GLN A 850 12.66 1.57 -9.99
C GLN A 850 12.63 0.02 -10.08
N LEU A 851 12.55 -0.67 -8.94
CA LEU A 851 12.60 -2.13 -8.84
C LEU A 851 11.23 -2.78 -8.58
N LEU A 852 10.16 -1.99 -8.47
CA LEU A 852 8.78 -2.49 -8.35
C LEU A 852 8.32 -3.18 -9.64
N GLY A 853 7.93 -4.44 -9.52
CA GLY A 853 7.42 -5.25 -10.61
C GLY A 853 6.01 -4.87 -11.05
N VAL A 854 5.57 -5.49 -12.14
CA VAL A 854 4.20 -5.37 -12.69
C VAL A 854 3.62 -6.78 -12.80
N PRO A 855 2.36 -7.01 -12.39
CA PRO A 855 1.72 -8.32 -12.54
C PRO A 855 1.63 -8.74 -14.01
N ALA A 856 1.82 -10.03 -14.29
CA ALA A 856 1.46 -10.58 -15.60
C ALA A 856 -0.06 -10.50 -15.82
N GLN A 857 -0.47 -10.40 -17.09
CA GLN A 857 -1.88 -10.44 -17.47
C GLN A 857 -2.48 -11.80 -17.15
N ARG A 858 -3.66 -11.79 -16.53
CA ARG A 858 -4.45 -12.95 -16.11
C ARG A 858 -5.36 -13.45 -17.24
N SER A 859 -4.77 -14.05 -18.28
CA SER A 859 -5.49 -14.53 -19.47
C SER A 859 -5.46 -16.05 -19.67
N LEU A 860 -4.82 -16.79 -18.76
CA LEU A 860 -4.71 -18.25 -18.83
C LEU A 860 -5.49 -18.91 -17.70
N VAL A 861 -6.17 -20.02 -18.02
CA VAL A 861 -6.85 -20.84 -17.02
C VAL A 861 -5.81 -21.61 -16.22
N SER A 862 -5.78 -21.35 -14.91
CA SER A 862 -4.94 -22.08 -13.99
C SER A 862 -5.47 -23.48 -13.70
N GLY A 863 -4.57 -24.44 -13.55
CA GLY A 863 -4.89 -25.84 -13.29
C GLY A 863 -5.21 -26.15 -11.83
N PHE A 864 -6.19 -25.45 -11.25
CA PHE A 864 -6.66 -25.74 -9.88
C PHE A 864 -7.15 -27.20 -9.76
N PRO A 865 -6.84 -27.90 -8.65
CA PRO A 865 -7.38 -29.21 -8.31
C PRO A 865 -8.89 -29.33 -8.55
N LYS A 866 -9.33 -30.50 -9.03
CA LYS A 866 -10.75 -30.71 -9.27
C LYS A 866 -11.53 -30.60 -7.96
N GLY A 867 -12.57 -29.77 -7.94
CA GLY A 867 -13.39 -29.50 -6.75
C GLY A 867 -12.85 -28.37 -5.88
N VAL A 868 -11.75 -27.72 -6.27
CA VAL A 868 -11.29 -26.46 -5.67
C VAL A 868 -11.78 -25.30 -6.51
N THR A 869 -12.36 -24.31 -5.86
CA THR A 869 -12.81 -23.07 -6.52
C THR A 869 -11.59 -22.19 -6.82
N PRO A 870 -11.40 -21.72 -8.07
CA PRO A 870 -10.38 -20.73 -8.38
C PRO A 870 -10.59 -19.45 -7.58
N LEU A 871 -9.50 -18.72 -7.32
CA LEU A 871 -9.58 -17.37 -6.78
C LEU A 871 -10.33 -16.49 -7.78
N ALA A 872 -11.21 -15.60 -7.31
CA ALA A 872 -12.08 -14.81 -8.18
C ALA A 872 -11.31 -14.01 -9.25
N TYR A 873 -10.08 -13.61 -8.93
CA TYR A 873 -9.22 -12.89 -9.84
C TYR A 873 -8.40 -13.75 -10.80
N LEU A 874 -8.37 -15.08 -10.59
CA LEU A 874 -7.80 -16.08 -11.49
C LEU A 874 -8.87 -16.92 -12.21
N ASP A 875 -10.14 -16.71 -11.91
CA ASP A 875 -11.28 -17.30 -12.62
C ASP A 875 -11.55 -16.50 -13.90
N VAL A 876 -10.90 -16.92 -14.99
CA VAL A 876 -10.84 -16.15 -16.23
C VAL A 876 -11.42 -16.93 -17.40
N ASP A 877 -12.04 -16.22 -18.34
CA ASP A 877 -12.47 -16.74 -19.64
C ASP A 877 -11.51 -16.23 -20.74
N PRO A 878 -10.57 -17.08 -21.22
CA PRO A 878 -9.62 -16.67 -22.25
C PRO A 878 -10.28 -16.25 -23.57
N ALA A 879 -11.44 -16.81 -23.91
CA ALA A 879 -12.13 -16.46 -25.16
C ALA A 879 -12.74 -15.07 -25.06
N ALA A 880 -13.39 -14.74 -23.93
CA ALA A 880 -13.90 -13.41 -23.66
C ALA A 880 -12.75 -12.37 -23.59
N ILE A 881 -11.64 -12.70 -22.94
CA ILE A 881 -10.45 -11.81 -22.87
C ILE A 881 -9.87 -11.55 -24.25
N ALA A 882 -9.66 -12.59 -25.07
CA ALA A 882 -9.15 -12.42 -26.42
C ALA A 882 -10.11 -11.59 -27.30
N LYS A 883 -11.42 -11.78 -27.14
CA LYS A 883 -12.42 -10.96 -27.83
C LYS A 883 -12.40 -9.51 -27.34
N GLY A 884 -12.23 -9.29 -26.04
CA GLY A 884 -12.10 -7.98 -25.43
C GLY A 884 -10.87 -7.21 -25.88
N GLU A 885 -9.71 -7.88 -26.00
CA GLU A 885 -8.48 -7.30 -26.53
C GLU A 885 -8.65 -6.86 -27.99
N GLN A 886 -9.34 -7.69 -28.80
CA GLN A 886 -9.69 -7.31 -30.16
C GLN A 886 -10.61 -6.07 -30.17
N LEU A 887 -11.66 -6.06 -29.35
CA LEU A 887 -12.59 -4.94 -29.25
C LEU A 887 -11.89 -3.65 -28.81
N PHE A 888 -10.93 -3.72 -27.87
CA PHE A 888 -10.12 -2.60 -27.43
C PHE A 888 -9.40 -1.91 -28.60
N THR A 889 -8.90 -2.71 -29.56
CA THR A 889 -8.28 -2.22 -30.79
C THR A 889 -9.33 -1.73 -31.81
N ASP A 890 -10.40 -2.49 -32.02
CA ASP A 890 -11.46 -2.17 -33.00
C ASP A 890 -12.17 -0.84 -32.69
N ILE A 891 -12.36 -0.54 -31.40
CA ILE A 891 -12.93 0.74 -30.95
C ILE A 891 -11.88 1.84 -30.74
N ARG A 892 -10.61 1.55 -31.05
CA ARG A 892 -9.47 2.48 -31.05
C ARG A 892 -9.06 3.05 -29.69
N CYS A 893 -9.29 2.32 -28.59
CA CYS A 893 -8.72 2.68 -27.28
C CYS A 893 -7.18 2.75 -27.32
N ASN A 894 -6.57 1.90 -28.14
CA ASN A 894 -5.12 1.82 -28.33
C ASN A 894 -4.51 3.03 -29.07
N SER A 895 -5.31 3.98 -29.56
CA SER A 895 -4.81 5.25 -30.13
C SER A 895 -4.07 6.12 -29.11
N CYS A 896 -4.47 6.05 -27.83
CA CYS A 896 -3.78 6.69 -26.70
C CYS A 896 -3.18 5.64 -25.75
N HIS A 897 -3.96 4.59 -25.44
CA HIS A 897 -3.50 3.48 -24.60
C HIS A 897 -2.67 2.47 -25.41
N VAL A 898 -1.54 2.93 -25.93
CA VAL A 898 -0.63 2.14 -26.77
C VAL A 898 -0.18 0.89 -26.03
N VAL A 899 -0.45 -0.26 -26.64
CA VAL A 899 -0.30 -1.58 -26.01
C VAL A 899 1.14 -1.83 -25.58
N GLU A 900 2.10 -1.68 -26.50
CA GLU A 900 3.51 -2.06 -26.30
C GLU A 900 4.46 -0.85 -26.40
N LEU A 901 5.47 -0.84 -25.53
CA LEU A 901 6.62 0.07 -25.58
C LEU A 901 7.92 -0.71 -25.37
N GLN A 902 9.02 -0.13 -25.86
CA GLN A 902 10.36 -0.71 -25.71
C GLN A 902 11.17 0.09 -24.70
N THR A 903 11.71 -0.57 -23.69
CA THR A 903 12.71 0.05 -22.79
C THR A 903 14.10 0.02 -23.42
N GLY A 904 14.93 1.00 -23.05
CA GLY A 904 16.30 1.14 -23.53
C GLY A 904 17.33 0.42 -22.65
N ALA A 905 18.61 0.65 -22.96
CA ALA A 905 19.75 0.07 -22.24
C ALA A 905 20.35 1.00 -21.17
N THR A 906 19.75 2.17 -20.93
CA THR A 906 20.41 3.27 -20.19
C THR A 906 20.06 3.37 -18.72
N SER A 907 19.08 2.61 -18.21
CA SER A 907 18.79 2.51 -16.76
C SER A 907 20.01 2.00 -15.99
N GLU A 908 20.16 2.22 -14.68
CA GLU A 908 21.22 1.58 -13.90
C GLU A 908 20.93 0.10 -13.57
N PHE A 909 19.66 -0.31 -13.63
CA PHE A 909 19.17 -1.65 -13.28
C PHE A 909 19.04 -2.56 -14.51
N ALA A 910 19.48 -3.81 -14.44
CA ALA A 910 19.38 -4.76 -15.55
C ALA A 910 17.92 -5.23 -15.75
N GLU A 911 17.16 -5.28 -14.66
CA GLU A 911 15.77 -5.72 -14.56
C GLU A 911 14.82 -5.01 -15.53
N VAL A 912 15.11 -3.75 -15.83
CA VAL A 912 14.26 -2.88 -16.64
C VAL A 912 14.84 -2.58 -18.03
N ARG A 913 16.04 -3.09 -18.34
CA ARG A 913 16.72 -2.83 -19.62
C ARG A 913 16.20 -3.72 -20.74
N ASN A 914 16.08 -3.14 -21.93
CA ASN A 914 15.80 -3.86 -23.19
C ASN A 914 14.58 -4.79 -23.14
N GLN A 915 13.53 -4.38 -22.42
CA GLN A 915 12.28 -5.12 -22.28
C GLN A 915 11.25 -4.62 -23.29
N THR A 916 10.53 -5.54 -23.92
CA THR A 916 9.23 -5.23 -24.52
C THR A 916 8.20 -5.32 -23.41
N ILE A 917 7.56 -4.18 -23.10
CA ILE A 917 6.59 -4.04 -22.01
C ILE A 917 5.21 -3.72 -22.56
N LYS A 918 4.16 -4.03 -21.79
CA LYS A 918 2.76 -3.77 -22.14
C LYS A 918 2.05 -2.85 -21.14
N PRO A 919 2.39 -1.55 -21.09
CA PRO A 919 1.83 -0.64 -20.10
C PRO A 919 0.47 -0.05 -20.52
N TYR A 920 0.07 -0.16 -21.79
CA TYR A 920 -1.16 0.44 -22.32
C TYR A 920 -1.21 1.96 -22.12
N THR A 921 -0.15 2.65 -22.55
CA THR A 921 0.01 4.11 -22.48
C THR A 921 1.06 4.55 -23.49
N ASP A 922 0.92 5.76 -24.00
CA ASP A 922 1.97 6.47 -24.74
C ASP A 922 2.72 7.52 -23.88
N LEU A 923 2.32 7.69 -22.61
CA LEU A 923 2.80 8.72 -21.68
C LEU A 923 2.60 10.17 -22.15
N LEU A 924 1.81 10.40 -23.20
CA LEU A 924 1.50 11.72 -23.72
C LEU A 924 0.28 12.32 -23.02
N LEU A 925 0.12 13.64 -23.19
CA LEU A 925 -1.07 14.37 -22.80
C LEU A 925 -2.11 14.31 -23.91
N HIS A 926 -3.36 14.07 -23.54
CA HIS A 926 -4.52 14.13 -24.43
C HIS A 926 -5.59 15.05 -23.86
N ASP A 927 -6.31 15.73 -24.75
CA ASP A 927 -7.52 16.47 -24.39
C ASP A 927 -8.64 15.46 -24.05
N MET A 928 -9.05 15.41 -22.79
CA MET A 928 -10.12 14.53 -22.32
C MET A 928 -11.50 15.21 -22.24
N GLY A 929 -11.63 16.40 -22.83
CA GLY A 929 -12.86 17.17 -22.92
C GLY A 929 -13.21 17.97 -21.67
N ASN A 930 -14.19 18.88 -21.82
CA ASN A 930 -14.60 19.82 -20.78
C ASN A 930 -15.13 19.15 -19.50
N GLU A 931 -15.77 17.98 -19.63
CA GLU A 931 -16.33 17.25 -18.50
C GLU A 931 -15.25 16.73 -17.55
N LEU A 932 -14.06 16.40 -18.08
CA LEU A 932 -12.87 16.00 -17.32
C LEU A 932 -11.89 17.16 -17.09
N ALA A 933 -12.23 18.38 -17.48
CA ALA A 933 -11.38 19.53 -17.22
C ALA A 933 -11.43 19.94 -15.74
N ASP A 934 -10.25 20.22 -15.18
CA ASP A 934 -10.09 21.13 -14.05
C ASP A 934 -9.76 22.54 -14.57
N ASN A 935 -9.53 23.51 -13.68
CA ASN A 935 -9.09 24.85 -14.08
C ASN A 935 -7.59 25.08 -13.84
N PHE A 936 -6.81 24.00 -13.66
CA PHE A 936 -5.40 24.05 -13.28
C PHE A 936 -4.50 23.70 -14.47
N ALA A 937 -3.82 24.67 -15.08
CA ALA A 937 -2.79 24.39 -16.08
C ALA A 937 -1.42 24.14 -15.42
N GLU A 938 -0.67 23.17 -15.95
CA GLU A 938 0.66 22.78 -15.45
C GLU A 938 1.61 22.56 -16.65
N GLY A 939 2.41 23.57 -16.96
CA GLY A 939 3.22 23.59 -18.17
C GLY A 939 2.36 23.72 -19.44
N LEU A 940 2.51 22.79 -20.37
CA LEU A 940 1.71 22.73 -21.60
C LEU A 940 0.35 22.04 -21.41
N ALA A 941 0.11 21.43 -20.25
CA ALA A 941 -1.15 20.78 -19.95
C ALA A 941 -2.19 21.81 -19.48
N SER A 942 -3.17 22.14 -20.33
CA SER A 942 -4.36 22.89 -19.90
C SER A 942 -5.28 22.05 -19.00
N GLY A 943 -6.38 22.64 -18.54
CA GLY A 943 -7.30 22.02 -17.58
C GLY A 943 -7.85 20.64 -17.99
N ASN A 944 -8.10 20.47 -19.28
CA ASN A 944 -8.59 19.25 -19.93
C ASN A 944 -7.51 18.26 -20.36
N MET A 945 -6.23 18.62 -20.26
CA MET A 945 -5.12 17.78 -20.72
C MET A 945 -4.65 16.85 -19.61
N TRP A 946 -4.68 15.55 -19.87
CA TRP A 946 -4.28 14.52 -18.92
C TRP A 946 -3.32 13.54 -19.58
N ARG A 947 -2.34 13.07 -18.79
CA ARG A 947 -1.44 12.01 -19.22
C ARG A 947 -2.19 10.70 -19.31
N THR A 948 -2.01 9.96 -20.42
CA THR A 948 -2.49 8.58 -20.51
C THR A 948 -1.87 7.74 -19.39
N SER A 949 -2.69 7.29 -18.44
CA SER A 949 -2.20 6.45 -17.34
C SER A 949 -1.98 5.00 -17.82
N PRO A 950 -0.90 4.32 -17.41
CA PRO A 950 -0.74 2.89 -17.68
C PRO A 950 -1.95 2.09 -17.17
N LEU A 951 -2.41 1.09 -17.92
CA LEU A 951 -3.52 0.21 -17.53
C LEU A 951 -3.07 -1.11 -16.90
N TRP A 952 -1.77 -1.41 -16.88
CA TRP A 952 -1.29 -2.63 -16.22
C TRP A 952 -1.70 -2.70 -14.75
N GLY A 953 -2.07 -3.88 -14.27
CA GLY A 953 -2.59 -4.09 -12.92
C GLY A 953 -3.98 -3.51 -12.64
N ILE A 954 -4.68 -2.87 -13.60
CA ILE A 954 -5.97 -2.23 -13.32
C ILE A 954 -7.01 -3.23 -12.78
N GLY A 955 -6.94 -4.51 -13.17
CA GLY A 955 -7.77 -5.60 -12.67
C GLY A 955 -7.45 -6.05 -11.24
N TYR A 956 -6.34 -5.59 -10.66
CA TYR A 956 -5.98 -5.81 -9.25
C TYR A 956 -6.39 -4.63 -8.34
N THR A 957 -6.78 -3.48 -8.89
CA THR A 957 -6.98 -2.22 -8.15
C THR A 957 -7.86 -2.38 -6.90
N GLU A 958 -9.01 -3.05 -7.02
CA GLU A 958 -9.94 -3.24 -5.90
C GLU A 958 -9.42 -4.26 -4.87
N TYR A 959 -8.75 -5.32 -5.33
CA TYR A 959 -8.12 -6.32 -4.45
C TYR A 959 -6.96 -5.72 -3.65
N VAL A 960 -6.15 -4.88 -4.29
CA VAL A 960 -5.06 -4.14 -3.64
C VAL A 960 -5.58 -3.19 -2.58
N ALA A 961 -6.74 -2.58 -2.79
CA ALA A 961 -7.34 -1.66 -1.82
C ALA A 961 -7.91 -2.36 -0.57
N ALA A 962 -7.96 -3.71 -0.55
CA ALA A 962 -8.35 -4.53 0.60
C ALA A 962 -9.65 -4.06 1.28
N GLY A 963 -10.68 -3.78 0.48
CA GLY A 963 -12.00 -3.33 0.96
C GLY A 963 -12.14 -1.81 1.11
N THR A 964 -11.07 -1.03 0.97
CA THR A 964 -11.17 0.43 0.87
C THR A 964 -11.75 0.82 -0.49
N PRO A 965 -12.83 1.62 -0.57
CA PRO A 965 -13.37 2.08 -1.84
C PRO A 965 -12.34 2.87 -2.63
N VAL A 966 -12.13 2.49 -3.89
CA VAL A 966 -11.24 3.17 -4.85
C VAL A 966 -12.02 3.56 -6.10
N GLY A 967 -11.52 4.57 -6.81
CA GLY A 967 -12.18 5.11 -8.00
C GLY A 967 -11.18 5.35 -9.12
N TYR A 968 -11.70 5.49 -10.33
CA TYR A 968 -10.91 5.68 -11.55
C TYR A 968 -10.89 7.15 -11.99
N LEU A 969 -10.00 7.45 -12.94
CA LEU A 969 -9.68 8.81 -13.41
C LEU A 969 -8.89 9.62 -12.37
N HIS A 970 -8.64 10.90 -12.68
CA HIS A 970 -7.76 11.76 -11.89
C HIS A 970 -8.34 12.14 -10.53
N ASP A 971 -9.66 12.19 -10.37
CA ASP A 971 -10.35 12.61 -9.14
C ASP A 971 -11.21 11.51 -8.51
N SER A 972 -10.97 10.25 -8.91
CA SER A 972 -11.71 9.07 -8.43
C SER A 972 -13.23 9.14 -8.61
N ARG A 973 -13.72 9.94 -9.58
CA ARG A 973 -15.16 10.15 -9.79
C ARG A 973 -15.89 8.90 -10.28
N ALA A 974 -15.20 8.09 -11.10
CA ALA A 974 -15.77 6.89 -11.71
C ALA A 974 -15.69 5.71 -10.74
N ARG A 975 -16.84 5.10 -10.43
CA ARG A 975 -16.97 3.96 -9.50
C ARG A 975 -16.48 2.65 -10.09
N ASN A 976 -16.46 2.55 -11.42
CA ASN A 976 -16.10 1.34 -12.15
C ASN A 976 -15.54 1.69 -13.54
N LEU A 977 -15.01 0.70 -14.24
CA LEU A 977 -14.41 0.86 -15.57
C LEU A 977 -15.43 1.34 -16.63
N THR A 978 -16.70 0.96 -16.52
CA THR A 978 -17.74 1.42 -17.47
C THR A 978 -17.95 2.92 -17.33
N GLU A 979 -18.10 3.43 -16.09
CA GLU A 979 -18.16 4.88 -15.85
C GLU A 979 -16.89 5.59 -16.33
N ALA A 980 -15.72 5.01 -16.08
CA ALA A 980 -14.45 5.59 -16.51
C ALA A 980 -14.39 5.79 -18.03
N ILE A 981 -14.81 4.78 -18.80
CA ILE A 981 -14.89 4.86 -20.27
C ILE A 981 -15.91 5.94 -20.69
N LEU A 982 -17.07 6.00 -20.06
CA LEU A 982 -18.14 6.94 -20.41
C LEU A 982 -17.82 8.41 -20.06
N TRP A 983 -16.85 8.64 -19.18
CA TRP A 983 -16.32 9.97 -18.89
C TRP A 983 -15.33 10.49 -19.95
N HIS A 984 -14.80 9.64 -20.83
CA HIS A 984 -13.88 10.10 -21.87
C HIS A 984 -14.59 11.14 -22.75
N GLY A 985 -13.89 12.23 -23.05
CA GLY A 985 -14.32 13.25 -24.00
C GLY A 985 -13.12 13.71 -24.83
N GLY A 986 -13.25 14.81 -25.55
CA GLY A 986 -12.15 15.33 -26.38
C GLY A 986 -11.65 14.28 -27.36
N GLU A 987 -10.36 13.96 -27.31
CA GLU A 987 -9.71 12.93 -28.12
C GLU A 987 -10.26 11.51 -27.86
N GLY A 988 -10.79 11.24 -26.66
CA GLY A 988 -11.39 9.95 -26.31
C GLY A 988 -12.87 9.79 -26.70
N GLU A 989 -13.52 10.83 -27.24
CA GLU A 989 -14.96 10.84 -27.48
C GLU A 989 -15.39 9.76 -28.49
N ALA A 990 -14.64 9.60 -29.59
CA ALA A 990 -14.96 8.60 -30.61
C ALA A 990 -14.92 7.17 -30.06
N SER A 991 -13.90 6.83 -29.25
CA SER A 991 -13.76 5.52 -28.60
C SER A 991 -14.90 5.26 -27.62
N LYS A 992 -15.27 6.25 -26.80
CA LYS A 992 -16.44 6.17 -25.90
C LYS A 992 -17.74 5.90 -26.64
N GLN A 993 -17.99 6.60 -27.75
CA GLN A 993 -19.23 6.41 -28.51
C GLN A 993 -19.29 5.01 -29.13
N ARG A 994 -18.16 4.49 -29.62
CA ARG A 994 -18.07 3.10 -30.10
C ARG A 994 -18.31 2.09 -28.96
N PHE A 995 -17.74 2.31 -27.77
CA PHE A 995 -18.03 1.50 -26.57
C PHE A 995 -19.52 1.51 -26.21
N ALA A 996 -20.15 2.69 -26.18
CA ALA A 996 -21.57 2.83 -25.87
C ALA A 996 -22.44 2.06 -26.87
N ALA A 997 -22.03 2.00 -28.15
CA ALA A 997 -22.73 1.29 -29.21
C ALA A 997 -22.53 -0.23 -29.25
N LEU A 998 -21.56 -0.79 -28.49
CA LEU A 998 -21.35 -2.24 -28.41
C LEU A 998 -22.60 -2.97 -27.91
N THR A 999 -22.69 -4.26 -28.16
CA THR A 999 -23.68 -5.11 -27.48
C THR A 999 -23.32 -5.31 -26.00
N ALA A 1000 -24.28 -5.78 -25.19
CA ALA A 1000 -24.01 -6.09 -23.79
C ALA A 1000 -22.89 -7.12 -23.62
N GLN A 1001 -22.86 -8.16 -24.47
CA GLN A 1001 -21.81 -9.18 -24.43
C GLN A 1001 -20.44 -8.61 -24.81
N GLU A 1002 -20.34 -7.83 -25.88
CA GLU A 1002 -19.07 -7.22 -26.29
C GLU A 1002 -18.51 -6.26 -25.22
N ARG A 1003 -19.38 -5.54 -24.50
CA ARG A 1003 -18.93 -4.76 -23.33
C ARG A 1003 -18.38 -5.66 -22.23
N GLN A 1004 -19.03 -6.79 -21.93
CA GLN A 1004 -18.50 -7.72 -20.93
C GLN A 1004 -17.17 -8.33 -21.36
N ASP A 1005 -17.01 -8.67 -22.63
CA ASP A 1005 -15.75 -9.19 -23.19
C ASP A 1005 -14.63 -8.14 -23.04
N LEU A 1006 -14.89 -6.87 -23.40
CA LEU A 1006 -13.93 -5.77 -23.20
C LEU A 1006 -13.58 -5.58 -21.72
N LEU A 1007 -14.58 -5.62 -20.83
CA LEU A 1007 -14.34 -5.50 -19.38
C LEU A 1007 -13.58 -6.71 -18.82
N ALA A 1008 -13.78 -7.91 -19.35
CA ALA A 1008 -13.01 -9.10 -18.99
C ALA A 1008 -11.54 -8.91 -19.38
N PHE A 1009 -11.27 -8.38 -20.57
CA PHE A 1009 -9.91 -8.00 -20.98
C PHE A 1009 -9.29 -6.97 -20.03
N LEU A 1010 -9.97 -5.84 -19.76
CA LEU A 1010 -9.42 -4.82 -18.85
C LEU A 1010 -9.19 -5.35 -17.44
N LYS A 1011 -10.07 -6.22 -16.93
CA LYS A 1011 -9.90 -6.88 -15.63
C LYS A 1011 -8.82 -7.96 -15.63
N SER A 1012 -8.37 -8.42 -16.80
CA SER A 1012 -7.24 -9.35 -16.91
C SER A 1012 -5.88 -8.65 -16.77
N LEU A 1013 -5.83 -7.33 -16.99
CA LEU A 1013 -4.61 -6.52 -16.90
C LEU A 1013 -4.17 -6.29 -15.45
#